data_AF-A0A8T0IPN1-F1
#
_entry.id   AF-A0A8T0IPN1-F1
#
_cell.length_a   1.000
_cell.length_b   1.000
_cell.length_c   1.000
_cell.angle_alpha   90.00
_cell.angle_beta   90.00
_cell.angle_gamma   90.00
#
_symmetry.space_group_name_H-M   'P 1'
#
loop_
_entity.id
_entity.type
_entity.pdbx_description
1 polymer ?
#
loop_
_entity_poly.entity_id
_entity_poly.type
_entity_poly.pdbx_seq_one_letter_code
_entity_poly.pdbx_strand_id
1 'polypeptide(L)'
;MAAADGVADHRTLYCNDPDPLRHKPFKFTNNSVSTTKYNLITFFPKGLFEQFRRVANLYFLMIAILSATPVSPVQPVTNIVPLVLVLAVSLTKEAFEDRKRWMNDRVVNSSLVDKLEGRMWLRVPWSDIKAGDLVRVTQDHYFPADLLLLASTNADGICYIETANLDGETNLKIRKALERTWDYIDENKAVDFRGVITCEHPNNSLYTFTGNLEISKQIIPITPNQILLRGCSLRNTEAIVGAVVFTGHETKVMMNSMDVPSKRSTLELKLDMLILLLFCILFSICFIGAIGSGVFISTQYWYLGLTLPGIEGQYDPGKKFVVAILTFFTLVTLYANIIPISLYVSIEMIKFIQSNMFINNDANMYHKESNTPALARTSNLNEELGQIEYIFSDKTGTLTRNLMEFFKCSIAGVMYGTGVTEIQRAAALRTGVPLEEITRSEDAVWEKGFNFDDRRLMKGQWRNEKNPDVCMEFFRCLAICHTVLPEGGDTPDNTTYQAASPDEAALVTAAKNFGFFFYARSPTTIRVREAHVERLHKSTEMEYEILHVLEFNSTRKRQSVICRYPDGQLILYCKGADTVIYERMAEGPVNQYKEATRDHLEKFGADGLRTLCLAYRHLTADVYEGWNEKFIQAKSALRDREKKIDEVAELIEKELVLLGCTAIEDKLQEGVPNCIETLSRAGIKIWMLTGDKLETAINIAYACSLVSNDMTQFILNSDVKEIRDIEDRGDTYATAQAVGDLVGRRMDEYLAQAEQLGDADMALVIDGRCLMYALDPLTLRGTLLKLCMMCRAVVCCRVSPLQKAQVTTLIKDDAKKITLSIGDGANDVSMIQAAHIGVGISGQEGMQAVMASDFAIAQFRFLKDLLLVHGRWSYIRITKVVAYFFYKNLAFTLTQFWFTLYTGFSGQRFYDDWFQSLYNVLFTALPVIVVGIFDQDVNARTSKRYPELYKAGIQNLFFKWRVIMLWLIGATYQSLVFFYFPVSAAQSSQNYSAKMLGVWDVSTLAYTCILTTVNLRLMMASSSLTKWHLISVGGSIGGWFVFVFIYSGVQVSFIQVTINFQACNSRLRFLAPWRL
;
A
#
# COMPACT_ATOMS: atom_id res chain seq x y z
N MET A 1 -32.14 -7.13 -15.93
CA MET A 1 -33.61 -7.02 -15.99
C MET A 1 -34.05 -6.02 -14.91
N ALA A 2 -33.67 -4.76 -15.09
CA ALA A 2 -33.99 -3.64 -14.20
C ALA A 2 -33.87 -2.36 -15.04
N ALA A 3 -34.91 -2.08 -15.83
CA ALA A 3 -35.05 -0.87 -16.62
C ALA A 3 -36.55 -0.66 -16.89
N ALA A 4 -37.29 -0.44 -15.81
CA ALA A 4 -38.69 0.01 -15.84
C ALA A 4 -39.10 0.42 -14.43
N ASP A 5 -38.56 1.56 -13.98
CA ASP A 5 -39.20 2.47 -13.02
C ASP A 5 -38.38 3.76 -13.04
N GLY A 6 -39.04 4.89 -13.31
CA GLY A 6 -38.40 6.20 -13.32
C GLY A 6 -37.93 6.55 -11.91
N VAL A 7 -36.65 6.32 -11.61
CA VAL A 7 -36.05 6.66 -10.32
C VAL A 7 -35.88 8.17 -10.27
N ALA A 8 -36.57 8.82 -9.33
CA ALA A 8 -36.34 10.22 -9.02
C ALA A 8 -34.87 10.42 -8.59
N ASP A 9 -34.23 11.49 -9.07
CA ASP A 9 -32.80 11.80 -8.92
C ASP A 9 -32.35 12.15 -7.48
N HIS A 10 -33.20 11.88 -6.47
CA HIS A 10 -33.01 12.29 -5.08
C HIS A 10 -33.63 11.29 -4.08
N ARG A 11 -33.01 11.19 -2.91
CA ARG A 11 -33.41 10.36 -1.77
C ARG A 11 -34.10 11.22 -0.71
N THR A 12 -35.20 10.72 -0.15
CA THR A 12 -35.93 11.37 0.95
C THR A 12 -35.91 10.52 2.21
N LEU A 13 -35.57 11.13 3.33
CA LEU A 13 -35.47 10.53 4.66
C LEU A 13 -36.40 11.27 5.63
N TYR A 14 -37.20 10.53 6.38
CA TYR A 14 -38.06 11.08 7.43
C TYR A 14 -37.37 10.82 8.78
N CYS A 15 -37.02 11.88 9.49
CA CYS A 15 -36.34 11.79 10.77
C CYS A 15 -37.35 11.63 11.90
N ASN A 16 -37.12 10.65 12.77
CA ASN A 16 -37.89 10.39 13.99
C ASN A 16 -39.40 10.07 13.77
N ASP A 17 -39.90 9.95 12.53
CA ASP A 17 -41.33 9.75 12.22
C ASP A 17 -41.81 8.30 12.50
N PRO A 18 -42.89 8.08 13.29
CA PRO A 18 -43.40 6.74 13.61
C PRO A 18 -44.22 6.07 12.50
N ASP A 19 -44.57 6.76 11.39
CA ASP A 19 -45.44 6.20 10.35
C ASP A 19 -44.69 5.24 9.37
N PRO A 20 -44.89 3.91 9.45
CA PRO A 20 -44.15 2.94 8.64
C PRO A 20 -44.53 2.95 7.15
N LEU A 21 -45.62 3.63 6.77
CA LEU A 21 -46.14 3.64 5.40
C LEU A 21 -45.40 4.64 4.50
N ARG A 22 -44.81 5.70 5.05
CA ARG A 22 -44.04 6.72 4.30
C ARG A 22 -42.62 6.29 3.94
N HIS A 23 -42.07 5.30 4.65
CA HIS A 23 -40.74 4.74 4.40
C HIS A 23 -40.70 3.69 3.26
N LYS A 24 -41.85 3.33 2.65
CA LYS A 24 -41.98 2.16 1.78
C LYS A 24 -41.48 2.24 0.32
N PRO A 25 -41.14 3.38 -0.33
CA PRO A 25 -40.65 3.31 -1.71
C PRO A 25 -39.14 2.99 -1.81
N PHE A 26 -38.32 3.27 -0.79
CA PHE A 26 -36.86 3.07 -0.84
C PHE A 26 -36.38 2.04 0.20
N LYS A 27 -35.76 0.97 -0.28
CA LYS A 27 -35.18 -0.10 0.54
C LYS A 27 -33.78 0.31 1.02
N PHE A 28 -33.70 1.04 2.14
CA PHE A 28 -32.42 1.45 2.72
C PHE A 28 -31.57 0.25 3.17
N THR A 29 -30.25 0.37 3.07
CA THR A 29 -29.32 -0.68 3.51
C THR A 29 -29.16 -0.68 5.04
N ASN A 30 -28.90 -1.86 5.60
CA ASN A 30 -28.65 -2.01 7.04
C ASN A 30 -27.26 -1.46 7.40
N ASN A 31 -27.05 -0.96 8.63
CA ASN A 31 -25.77 -0.34 9.00
C ASN A 31 -24.63 -1.35 9.30
N SER A 32 -24.91 -2.64 9.24
CA SER A 32 -23.92 -3.70 9.33
C SER A 32 -22.94 -3.65 8.15
N VAL A 33 -21.64 -3.63 8.44
CA VAL A 33 -20.57 -3.71 7.44
C VAL A 33 -19.99 -5.11 7.40
N SER A 34 -19.72 -5.61 6.19
CA SER A 34 -19.11 -6.92 5.97
C SER A 34 -17.98 -6.78 4.96
N THR A 35 -16.75 -7.06 5.39
CA THR A 35 -15.54 -7.13 4.54
C THR A 35 -15.11 -8.57 4.23
N THR A 36 -15.81 -9.56 4.81
CA THR A 36 -15.64 -10.98 4.51
C THR A 36 -15.98 -11.31 3.06
N LYS A 37 -15.15 -12.12 2.41
CA LYS A 37 -15.40 -12.60 1.04
C LYS A 37 -16.48 -13.68 1.00
N TYR A 38 -16.54 -14.48 2.07
CA TYR A 38 -17.37 -15.66 2.14
C TYR A 38 -18.37 -15.56 3.28
N ASN A 39 -19.46 -16.31 3.15
CA ASN A 39 -20.41 -16.59 4.22
C ASN A 39 -20.30 -18.09 4.54
N LEU A 40 -20.80 -18.56 5.68
CA LEU A 40 -20.71 -19.98 6.11
C LEU A 40 -21.17 -20.96 5.02
N ILE A 41 -22.22 -20.61 4.27
CA ILE A 41 -22.77 -21.45 3.18
C ILE A 41 -22.00 -21.24 1.87
N THR A 42 -21.54 -20.02 1.58
CA THR A 42 -20.89 -19.70 0.30
C THR A 42 -19.38 -19.95 0.31
N PHE A 43 -18.78 -20.17 1.47
CA PHE A 43 -17.36 -20.45 1.64
C PHE A 43 -16.92 -21.67 0.83
N PHE A 44 -17.61 -22.80 0.98
CA PHE A 44 -17.21 -24.01 0.29
C PHE A 44 -17.43 -23.93 -1.24
N PRO A 45 -18.60 -23.50 -1.76
CA PRO A 45 -18.81 -23.38 -3.20
C PRO A 45 -17.93 -22.32 -3.88
N LYS A 46 -17.81 -21.12 -3.28
CA LYS A 46 -16.97 -20.05 -3.85
C LYS A 46 -15.48 -20.35 -3.69
N GLY A 47 -15.05 -20.84 -2.53
CA GLY A 47 -13.66 -21.23 -2.29
C GLY A 47 -13.21 -22.33 -3.25
N LEU A 48 -14.01 -23.39 -3.43
CA LEU A 48 -13.70 -24.41 -4.45
C LEU A 48 -13.69 -23.83 -5.86
N PHE A 49 -14.65 -22.98 -6.21
CA PHE A 49 -14.66 -22.34 -7.52
C PHE A 49 -13.39 -21.52 -7.76
N GLU A 50 -12.94 -20.74 -6.78
CA GLU A 50 -11.70 -19.96 -6.86
C GLU A 50 -10.46 -20.85 -7.00
N GLN A 51 -10.40 -21.98 -6.28
CA GLN A 51 -9.31 -22.94 -6.41
C GLN A 51 -9.31 -23.61 -7.80
N PHE A 52 -10.48 -23.96 -8.37
CA PHE A 52 -10.58 -24.58 -9.69
C PHE A 52 -10.45 -23.61 -10.88
N ARG A 53 -10.43 -22.29 -10.64
CA ARG A 53 -10.01 -21.32 -11.67
C ARG A 53 -8.54 -21.49 -12.06
N ARG A 54 -7.74 -22.20 -11.25
CA ARG A 54 -6.35 -22.53 -11.56
C ARG A 54 -6.30 -23.74 -12.52
N VAL A 55 -5.65 -23.56 -13.66
CA VAL A 55 -5.54 -24.59 -14.72
C VAL A 55 -4.97 -25.92 -14.19
N ALA A 56 -4.01 -25.87 -13.27
CA ALA A 56 -3.42 -27.06 -12.67
C ALA A 56 -4.45 -27.88 -11.86
N ASN A 57 -5.32 -27.22 -11.07
CA ASN A 57 -6.33 -27.92 -10.28
C ASN A 57 -7.39 -28.58 -11.17
N LEU A 58 -7.75 -27.93 -12.29
CA LEU A 58 -8.63 -28.53 -13.30
C LEU A 58 -7.99 -29.78 -13.93
N TYR A 59 -6.69 -29.74 -14.21
CA TYR A 59 -5.95 -30.91 -14.71
C TYR A 59 -5.97 -32.09 -13.72
N PHE A 60 -5.69 -31.86 -12.44
CA PHE A 60 -5.72 -32.94 -11.44
C PHE A 60 -7.13 -33.49 -11.22
N LEU A 61 -8.17 -32.66 -11.34
CA LEU A 61 -9.55 -33.13 -11.34
C LEU A 61 -9.83 -34.06 -12.53
N MET A 62 -9.38 -33.70 -13.73
CA MET A 62 -9.51 -34.56 -14.91
C MET A 62 -8.77 -35.89 -14.75
N ILE A 63 -7.55 -35.88 -14.19
CA ILE A 63 -6.82 -37.11 -13.88
C ILE A 63 -7.54 -37.96 -12.83
N ALA A 64 -8.10 -37.34 -11.79
CA ALA A 64 -8.87 -38.05 -10.77
C ALA A 64 -10.11 -38.73 -11.37
N ILE A 65 -10.84 -38.04 -12.26
CA ILE A 65 -11.98 -38.61 -12.99
C ILE A 65 -11.54 -39.76 -13.90
N LEU A 66 -10.46 -39.58 -14.67
CA LEU A 66 -9.91 -40.62 -15.54
C LEU A 66 -9.43 -41.84 -14.73
N SER A 67 -8.90 -41.63 -13.52
CA SER A 67 -8.46 -42.72 -12.65
C SER A 67 -9.59 -43.62 -12.13
N ALA A 68 -10.84 -43.12 -12.15
CA ALA A 68 -12.01 -43.92 -11.82
C ALA A 68 -12.48 -44.83 -12.97
N THR A 69 -11.88 -44.70 -14.17
CA THR A 69 -12.20 -45.53 -15.34
C THR A 69 -11.25 -46.74 -15.41
N PRO A 70 -11.64 -47.85 -16.06
CA PRO A 70 -10.78 -49.03 -16.22
C PRO A 70 -9.51 -48.79 -17.07
N VAL A 71 -9.43 -47.62 -17.73
CA VAL A 71 -8.30 -47.21 -18.56
C VAL A 71 -7.06 -46.86 -17.72
N SER A 72 -7.24 -46.53 -16.44
CA SER A 72 -6.13 -46.11 -15.57
C SER A 72 -5.41 -47.31 -14.92
N PRO A 73 -4.06 -47.32 -14.90
CA PRO A 73 -3.29 -48.37 -14.26
C PRO A 73 -3.07 -48.12 -12.76
N VAL A 74 -3.59 -47.02 -12.23
CA VAL A 74 -3.37 -46.53 -10.86
C VAL A 74 -4.70 -46.52 -10.10
N GLN A 75 -4.68 -46.87 -8.82
CA GLN A 75 -5.89 -46.83 -8.00
C GLN A 75 -6.49 -45.41 -7.90
N PRO A 76 -7.83 -45.24 -7.97
CA PRO A 76 -8.45 -43.92 -7.87
C PRO A 76 -8.10 -43.18 -6.57
N VAL A 77 -8.00 -43.93 -5.46
CA VAL A 77 -7.73 -43.41 -4.12
C VAL A 77 -6.40 -42.64 -4.07
N THR A 78 -5.37 -43.14 -4.76
CA THR A 78 -4.02 -42.56 -4.68
C THR A 78 -3.87 -41.25 -5.46
N ASN A 79 -4.79 -40.96 -6.39
CA ASN A 79 -4.87 -39.67 -7.09
C ASN A 79 -5.83 -38.67 -6.41
N ILE A 80 -6.93 -39.16 -5.82
CA ILE A 80 -7.92 -38.32 -5.12
C ILE A 80 -7.35 -37.78 -3.80
N VAL A 81 -6.65 -38.60 -3.01
CA VAL A 81 -6.16 -38.20 -1.68
C VAL A 81 -5.22 -36.99 -1.73
N PRO A 82 -4.19 -36.93 -2.59
CA PRO A 82 -3.34 -35.75 -2.72
C PRO A 82 -4.11 -34.49 -3.12
N LEU A 83 -5.06 -34.59 -4.07
CA LEU A 83 -5.86 -33.47 -4.52
C LEU A 83 -6.72 -32.91 -3.38
N VAL A 84 -7.40 -33.78 -2.64
CA VAL A 84 -8.22 -33.39 -1.49
C VAL A 84 -7.36 -32.74 -0.40
N LEU A 85 -6.18 -33.28 -0.11
CA LEU A 85 -5.27 -32.72 0.89
C LEU A 85 -4.78 -31.33 0.50
N VAL A 86 -4.38 -31.15 -0.76
CA VAL A 86 -3.91 -29.87 -1.31
C VAL A 86 -5.04 -28.83 -1.25
N LEU A 87 -6.24 -29.18 -1.71
CA LEU A 87 -7.41 -28.29 -1.65
C LEU A 87 -7.81 -27.96 -0.20
N ALA A 88 -7.75 -28.93 0.71
CA ALA A 88 -8.05 -28.72 2.13
C ALA A 88 -7.09 -27.73 2.79
N VAL A 89 -5.79 -27.82 2.50
CA VAL A 89 -4.79 -26.86 3.01
C VAL A 89 -5.07 -25.45 2.48
N SER A 90 -5.34 -25.29 1.18
CA SER A 90 -5.67 -24.00 0.58
C SER A 90 -6.95 -23.39 1.18
N LEU A 91 -8.02 -24.18 1.32
CA LEU A 91 -9.27 -23.72 1.93
C LEU A 91 -9.08 -23.36 3.41
N THR A 92 -8.28 -24.13 4.16
CA THR A 92 -8.02 -23.84 5.58
C THR A 92 -7.30 -22.50 5.74
N LYS A 93 -6.35 -22.19 4.86
CA LYS A 93 -5.68 -20.89 4.81
C LYS A 93 -6.69 -19.76 4.53
N GLU A 94 -7.51 -19.89 3.49
CA GLU A 94 -8.54 -18.89 3.15
C GLU A 94 -9.53 -18.68 4.31
N ALA A 95 -9.93 -19.76 4.99
CA ALA A 95 -10.79 -19.67 6.17
C ALA A 95 -10.13 -18.89 7.31
N PHE A 96 -8.83 -19.05 7.52
CA PHE A 96 -8.10 -18.31 8.55
C PHE A 96 -8.04 -16.80 8.23
N GLU A 97 -7.76 -16.45 6.98
CA GLU A 97 -7.74 -15.06 6.52
C GLU A 97 -9.14 -14.40 6.62
N ASP A 98 -10.19 -15.10 6.19
CA ASP A 98 -11.56 -14.57 6.23
C ASP A 98 -12.10 -14.49 7.68
N ARG A 99 -11.70 -15.42 8.56
CA ARG A 99 -12.01 -15.35 10.00
C ARG A 99 -11.42 -14.09 10.63
N LYS A 100 -10.21 -13.68 10.23
CA LYS A 100 -9.59 -12.43 10.71
C LYS A 100 -10.43 -11.21 10.31
N ARG A 101 -10.95 -11.18 9.08
CA ARG A 101 -11.85 -10.12 8.60
C ARG A 101 -13.16 -10.10 9.39
N TRP A 102 -13.76 -11.28 9.58
CA TRP A 102 -15.00 -11.41 10.36
C TRP A 102 -14.86 -10.94 11.81
N MET A 103 -13.74 -11.24 12.47
CA MET A 103 -13.48 -10.75 13.82
C MET A 103 -13.42 -9.22 13.87
N ASN A 104 -12.76 -8.59 12.90
CA ASN A 104 -12.70 -7.13 12.80
C ASN A 104 -14.09 -6.52 12.51
N ASP A 105 -14.83 -7.09 11.57
CA ASP A 105 -16.20 -6.66 11.24
C ASP A 105 -17.12 -6.78 12.46
N ARG A 106 -16.99 -7.86 13.23
CA ARG A 106 -17.78 -8.07 14.45
C ARG A 106 -17.49 -7.01 15.51
N VAL A 107 -16.22 -6.65 15.72
CA VAL A 107 -15.84 -5.58 16.64
C VAL A 107 -16.52 -4.26 16.23
N VAL A 108 -16.39 -3.87 14.96
CA VAL A 108 -16.98 -2.63 14.42
C VAL A 108 -18.51 -2.63 14.52
N ASN A 109 -19.17 -3.73 14.14
CA ASN A 109 -20.63 -3.83 14.17
C ASN A 109 -21.22 -3.90 15.59
N SER A 110 -20.40 -4.30 16.58
CA SER A 110 -20.77 -4.38 18.00
C SER A 110 -20.46 -3.12 18.80
N SER A 111 -19.78 -2.14 18.20
CA SER A 111 -19.57 -0.81 18.80
C SER A 111 -20.91 -0.19 19.18
N LEU A 112 -20.96 0.51 20.31
CA LEU A 112 -22.20 1.07 20.86
C LEU A 112 -22.34 2.55 20.52
N VAL A 113 -23.57 3.02 20.35
CA VAL A 113 -23.93 4.44 20.28
C VAL A 113 -25.27 4.69 20.96
N ASP A 114 -25.51 5.90 21.44
CA ASP A 114 -26.80 6.29 21.98
C ASP A 114 -27.75 6.62 20.82
N LYS A 115 -28.88 5.91 20.72
CA LYS A 115 -29.97 6.15 19.76
C LYS A 115 -31.22 6.62 20.50
N LEU A 116 -31.92 7.59 19.94
CA LEU A 116 -33.22 8.01 20.45
C LEU A 116 -34.31 7.03 20.01
N GLU A 117 -34.96 6.38 20.95
CA GLU A 117 -36.11 5.50 20.68
C GLU A 117 -37.29 5.89 21.59
N GLY A 118 -38.37 6.36 20.97
CA GLY A 118 -39.53 6.91 21.68
C GLY A 118 -39.18 8.21 22.41
N ARG A 119 -38.93 8.13 23.71
CA ARG A 119 -38.59 9.27 24.59
C ARG A 119 -37.27 9.09 25.35
N MET A 120 -36.53 8.01 25.11
CA MET A 120 -35.31 7.70 25.86
C MET A 120 -34.14 7.45 24.91
N TRP A 121 -32.95 7.82 25.37
CA TRP A 121 -31.68 7.47 24.73
C TRP A 121 -31.27 6.06 25.17
N LEU A 122 -31.22 5.13 24.21
CA LEU A 122 -30.82 3.74 24.43
C LEU A 122 -29.48 3.48 23.77
N ARG A 123 -28.59 2.76 24.46
CA ARG A 123 -27.35 2.27 23.86
C ARG A 123 -27.63 1.10 22.95
N VAL A 124 -27.39 1.27 21.66
CA VAL A 124 -27.60 0.26 20.63
C VAL A 124 -26.28 -0.04 19.90
N PRO A 125 -26.09 -1.28 19.41
CA PRO A 125 -24.96 -1.58 18.56
C PRO A 125 -25.08 -0.87 17.20
N TRP A 126 -23.94 -0.57 16.57
CA TRP A 126 -23.90 0.13 15.29
C TRP A 126 -24.71 -0.56 14.20
N SER A 127 -24.78 -1.88 14.24
CA SER A 127 -25.54 -2.69 13.27
C SER A 127 -27.06 -2.44 13.28
N ASP A 128 -27.63 -1.92 14.38
CA ASP A 128 -29.07 -1.71 14.54
C ASP A 128 -29.55 -0.30 14.15
N ILE A 129 -28.63 0.56 13.72
CA ILE A 129 -28.91 1.94 13.30
C ILE A 129 -29.52 1.95 11.89
N LYS A 130 -30.54 2.78 11.70
CA LYS A 130 -31.24 2.97 10.43
C LYS A 130 -31.18 4.43 9.99
N ALA A 131 -31.30 4.65 8.68
CA ALA A 131 -31.38 6.00 8.13
C ALA A 131 -32.64 6.72 8.65
N GLY A 132 -32.48 7.96 9.12
CA GLY A 132 -33.50 8.76 9.80
C GLY A 132 -33.53 8.64 11.33
N ASP A 133 -32.74 7.73 11.92
CA ASP A 133 -32.58 7.65 13.38
C ASP A 133 -31.81 8.88 13.91
N LEU A 134 -32.14 9.32 15.12
CA LEU A 134 -31.36 10.31 15.86
C LEU A 134 -30.35 9.59 16.77
N VAL A 135 -29.09 9.99 16.66
CA VAL A 135 -27.99 9.43 17.45
C VAL A 135 -27.26 10.52 18.21
N ARG A 136 -26.82 10.18 19.42
CA ARG A 136 -25.95 11.00 20.25
C ARG A 136 -24.57 10.35 20.30
N VAL A 137 -23.56 11.13 19.97
CA VAL A 137 -22.16 10.68 19.96
C VAL A 137 -21.39 11.51 20.96
N THR A 138 -20.70 10.83 21.88
CA THR A 138 -19.89 11.45 22.94
C THR A 138 -18.44 11.64 22.49
N GLN A 139 -17.69 12.45 23.22
CA GLN A 139 -16.28 12.72 22.97
C GLN A 139 -15.45 11.44 22.75
N ASP A 140 -14.48 11.53 21.84
CA ASP A 140 -13.51 10.49 21.47
C ASP A 140 -14.09 9.21 20.83
N HIS A 141 -15.38 9.22 20.50
CA HIS A 141 -16.03 8.11 19.79
C HIS A 141 -16.13 8.37 18.28
N TYR A 142 -16.10 7.29 17.51
CA TYR A 142 -16.28 7.32 16.06
C TYR A 142 -17.74 7.46 15.66
N PHE A 143 -18.01 8.11 14.52
CA PHE A 143 -19.35 8.16 13.97
C PHE A 143 -19.76 6.80 13.37
N PRO A 144 -20.96 6.29 13.71
CA PRO A 144 -21.42 4.96 13.29
C PRO A 144 -21.86 4.89 11.82
N ALA A 145 -22.19 6.04 11.24
CA ALA A 145 -22.84 6.22 9.93
C ALA A 145 -22.56 7.65 9.46
N ASP A 146 -22.97 8.01 8.24
CA ASP A 146 -22.90 9.41 7.81
C ASP A 146 -24.06 10.18 8.44
N LEU A 147 -23.76 11.19 9.26
CA LEU A 147 -24.73 11.93 10.08
C LEU A 147 -24.87 13.37 9.59
N LEU A 148 -26.08 13.92 9.69
CA LEU A 148 -26.35 15.34 9.64
C LEU A 148 -26.24 15.91 11.06
N LEU A 149 -25.33 16.86 11.28
CA LEU A 149 -25.13 17.54 12.55
C LEU A 149 -26.32 18.47 12.84
N LEU A 150 -27.09 18.14 13.89
CA LEU A 150 -28.23 18.94 14.34
C LEU A 150 -27.83 19.90 15.47
N ALA A 151 -27.12 19.40 16.48
CA ALA A 151 -26.72 20.20 17.62
C ALA A 151 -25.38 19.70 18.20
N SER A 152 -24.67 20.58 18.88
CA SER A 152 -23.41 20.32 19.57
C SER A 152 -23.46 20.97 20.95
N THR A 153 -22.71 20.43 21.92
CA THR A 153 -22.56 21.03 23.26
C THR A 153 -21.81 22.36 23.25
N ASN A 154 -20.93 22.58 22.26
CA ASN A 154 -20.15 23.82 22.19
C ASN A 154 -21.01 24.98 21.68
N ALA A 155 -20.63 26.20 22.08
CA ALA A 155 -21.26 27.43 21.60
C ALA A 155 -21.29 27.50 20.06
N ASP A 156 -22.32 28.13 19.51
CA ASP A 156 -22.57 28.28 18.07
C ASP A 156 -22.78 26.96 17.29
N GLY A 157 -23.08 25.85 18.00
CA GLY A 157 -23.38 24.55 17.39
C GLY A 157 -22.21 23.96 16.61
N ILE A 158 -20.98 24.24 17.05
CA ILE A 158 -19.74 23.80 16.41
C ILE A 158 -19.28 22.47 17.02
N CYS A 159 -18.77 21.55 16.22
CA CYS A 159 -18.02 20.40 16.72
C CYS A 159 -16.72 20.20 15.95
N TYR A 160 -15.76 19.55 16.60
CA TYR A 160 -14.48 19.22 15.98
C TYR A 160 -14.41 17.73 15.66
N ILE A 161 -13.96 17.41 14.45
CA ILE A 161 -13.85 16.03 13.99
C ILE A 161 -12.42 15.74 13.54
N GLU A 162 -11.94 14.56 13.87
CA GLU A 162 -10.68 14.02 13.37
C GLU A 162 -10.98 13.08 12.21
N THR A 163 -10.36 13.30 11.05
CA THR A 163 -10.62 12.54 9.81
C THR A 163 -9.53 11.51 9.51
N ALA A 164 -8.68 11.15 10.48
CA ALA A 164 -7.52 10.27 10.31
C ALA A 164 -7.82 8.89 9.68
N ASN A 165 -9.03 8.34 9.85
CA ASN A 165 -9.42 7.09 9.21
C ASN A 165 -10.00 7.24 7.79
N LEU A 166 -10.41 8.47 7.43
CA LEU A 166 -11.03 8.80 6.15
C LEU A 166 -9.99 9.24 5.16
N ASP A 167 -9.41 10.42 5.37
CA ASP A 167 -8.39 11.04 4.52
C ASP A 167 -7.00 10.86 5.08
N GLY A 168 -6.89 10.54 6.38
CA GLY A 168 -5.62 10.40 7.04
C GLY A 168 -5.16 11.60 7.84
N GLU A 169 -5.83 12.73 7.67
CA GLU A 169 -5.42 13.95 8.33
C GLU A 169 -5.73 13.84 9.82
N THR A 170 -4.70 14.04 10.65
CA THR A 170 -4.79 14.09 12.12
C THR A 170 -5.32 15.44 12.63
N ASN A 171 -5.41 16.44 11.74
CA ASN A 171 -5.90 17.77 12.07
C ASN A 171 -7.41 17.76 12.30
N LEU A 172 -7.86 18.50 13.32
CA LEU A 172 -9.28 18.66 13.57
C LEU A 172 -9.93 19.56 12.54
N LYS A 173 -11.02 19.09 11.94
CA LYS A 173 -11.88 19.87 11.06
C LYS A 173 -13.09 20.37 11.84
N ILE A 174 -13.44 21.62 11.58
CA ILE A 174 -14.59 22.28 12.20
C ILE A 174 -15.84 21.94 11.38
N ARG A 175 -16.91 21.49 12.04
CA ARG A 175 -18.24 21.30 11.46
C ARG A 175 -19.24 22.15 12.24
N LYS A 176 -20.19 22.76 11.52
CA LYS A 176 -21.15 23.70 12.11
C LYS A 176 -22.58 23.24 11.84
N ALA A 177 -23.36 23.08 12.90
CA ALA A 177 -24.79 22.77 12.86
C ALA A 177 -25.60 23.92 12.26
N LEU A 178 -26.82 23.62 11.79
CA LEU A 178 -27.74 24.66 11.35
C LEU A 178 -28.21 25.49 12.55
N GLU A 179 -28.26 26.81 12.42
CA GLU A 179 -28.55 27.74 13.53
C GLU A 179 -29.91 27.47 14.19
N ARG A 180 -30.85 26.94 13.42
CA ARG A 180 -32.20 26.60 13.90
C ARG A 180 -32.29 25.28 14.64
N THR A 181 -31.26 24.45 14.59
CA THR A 181 -31.26 23.12 15.20
C THR A 181 -30.44 23.05 16.48
N TRP A 182 -29.79 24.15 16.90
CA TRP A 182 -28.96 24.20 18.11
C TRP A 182 -29.70 23.80 19.39
N ASP A 183 -30.97 24.16 19.48
CA ASP A 183 -31.87 23.84 20.60
C ASP A 183 -32.08 22.33 20.83
N TYR A 184 -31.83 21.48 19.83
CA TYR A 184 -32.03 20.03 19.93
C TYR A 184 -30.90 19.31 20.68
N ILE A 185 -29.97 20.05 21.30
CA ILE A 185 -29.05 19.49 22.30
C ILE A 185 -29.80 19.08 23.58
N ASP A 186 -30.88 19.80 23.91
CA ASP A 186 -31.75 19.46 25.03
C ASP A 186 -32.50 18.16 24.74
N GLU A 187 -32.34 17.17 25.63
CA GLU A 187 -32.95 15.84 25.45
C GLU A 187 -34.48 15.93 25.25
N ASN A 188 -35.15 16.84 25.95
CA ASN A 188 -36.59 17.04 25.84
C ASN A 188 -37.03 17.59 24.47
N LYS A 189 -36.23 18.50 23.88
CA LYS A 189 -36.54 19.08 22.57
C LYS A 189 -36.16 18.12 21.43
N ALA A 190 -35.10 17.33 21.60
CA ALA A 190 -34.68 16.33 20.62
C ALA A 190 -35.79 15.30 20.33
N VAL A 191 -36.58 14.93 21.34
CA VAL A 191 -37.74 14.03 21.22
C VAL A 191 -38.80 14.56 20.26
N ASP A 192 -39.02 15.88 20.26
CA ASP A 192 -40.04 16.53 19.43
C ASP A 192 -39.54 16.83 18.00
N PHE A 193 -38.27 16.56 17.69
CA PHE A 193 -37.72 16.80 16.36
C PHE A 193 -38.44 15.97 15.30
N ARG A 194 -38.95 16.65 14.28
CA ARG A 194 -39.57 16.07 13.08
C ARG A 194 -39.03 16.84 11.88
N GLY A 195 -38.28 16.16 11.01
CA GLY A 195 -37.66 16.77 9.84
C GLY A 195 -37.63 15.82 8.65
N VAL A 196 -37.73 16.37 7.44
CA VAL A 196 -37.59 15.63 6.19
C VAL A 196 -36.29 16.04 5.52
N ILE A 197 -35.36 15.10 5.32
CA ILE A 197 -34.11 15.35 4.61
C ILE A 197 -34.28 14.85 3.16
N THR A 198 -34.06 15.73 2.20
CA THR A 198 -33.97 15.39 0.78
C THR A 198 -32.53 15.56 0.34
N CYS A 199 -31.88 14.53 -0.18
CA CYS A 199 -30.46 14.57 -0.53
C CYS A 199 -30.17 13.81 -1.83
N GLU A 200 -28.98 14.04 -2.38
CA GLU A 200 -28.46 13.26 -3.50
C GLU A 200 -28.30 11.77 -3.16
N HIS A 201 -28.16 10.93 -4.20
CA HIS A 201 -27.80 9.53 -4.01
C HIS A 201 -26.38 9.38 -3.43
N PRO A 202 -26.14 8.30 -2.65
CA PRO A 202 -24.82 7.99 -2.14
C PRO A 202 -23.75 7.99 -3.26
N ASN A 203 -22.67 8.72 -3.04
CA ASN A 203 -21.54 8.83 -3.97
C ASN A 203 -20.22 8.67 -3.22
N ASN A 204 -19.13 8.45 -3.97
CA ASN A 204 -17.79 8.27 -3.43
C ASN A 204 -17.03 9.58 -3.19
N SER A 205 -17.60 10.75 -3.48
CA SER A 205 -16.91 12.03 -3.28
C SER A 205 -17.03 12.48 -1.82
N LEU A 206 -15.91 12.50 -1.08
CA LEU A 206 -15.89 12.86 0.34
C LEU A 206 -16.31 14.32 0.60
N TYR A 207 -16.01 15.23 -0.33
CA TYR A 207 -16.14 16.68 -0.14
C TYR A 207 -17.43 17.30 -0.67
N THR A 208 -18.20 16.57 -1.48
CA THR A 208 -19.44 17.09 -2.08
C THR A 208 -20.64 16.47 -1.39
N PHE A 209 -21.55 17.29 -0.89
CA PHE A 209 -22.83 16.83 -0.38
C PHE A 209 -23.87 17.90 -0.64
N THR A 210 -24.94 17.52 -1.31
CA THR A 210 -26.08 18.41 -1.58
C THR A 210 -27.37 17.81 -1.04
N GLY A 211 -28.12 18.63 -0.31
CA GLY A 211 -29.41 18.26 0.23
C GLY A 211 -30.15 19.43 0.85
N ASN A 212 -31.39 19.20 1.24
CA ASN A 212 -32.23 20.15 1.94
C ASN A 212 -32.90 19.48 3.14
N LEU A 213 -32.95 20.20 4.26
CA LEU A 213 -33.68 19.84 5.47
C LEU A 213 -34.98 20.64 5.53
N GLU A 214 -36.11 19.98 5.53
CA GLU A 214 -37.43 20.58 5.75
C GLU A 214 -37.85 20.39 7.21
N ILE A 215 -37.95 21.49 7.95
CA ILE A 215 -38.48 21.54 9.33
C ILE A 215 -39.57 22.59 9.37
N SER A 216 -40.74 22.26 9.94
CA SER A 216 -41.88 23.18 10.10
C SER A 216 -42.28 23.90 8.79
N LYS A 217 -42.26 23.20 7.65
CA LYS A 217 -42.56 23.70 6.28
C LYS A 217 -41.56 24.72 5.73
N GLN A 218 -40.36 24.82 6.29
CA GLN A 218 -39.28 25.65 5.76
C GLN A 218 -38.11 24.77 5.30
N ILE A 219 -37.63 25.06 4.09
CA ILE A 219 -36.57 24.30 3.42
C ILE A 219 -35.24 25.02 3.69
N ILE A 220 -34.29 24.30 4.29
CA ILE A 220 -32.97 24.80 4.65
C ILE A 220 -31.93 24.00 3.86
N PRO A 221 -31.04 24.64 3.08
CA PRO A 221 -30.01 23.92 2.33
C PRO A 221 -28.96 23.34 3.27
N ILE A 222 -28.56 22.10 2.99
CA ILE A 222 -27.49 21.38 3.67
C ILE A 222 -26.25 21.42 2.79
N THR A 223 -25.12 21.78 3.38
CA THR A 223 -23.80 21.77 2.73
C THR A 223 -22.90 20.72 3.38
N PRO A 224 -21.72 20.42 2.81
CA PRO A 224 -20.77 19.49 3.43
C PRO A 224 -20.39 19.86 4.86
N ASN A 225 -20.43 21.14 5.25
CA ASN A 225 -20.08 21.60 6.60
C ASN A 225 -21.01 21.09 7.71
N GLN A 226 -22.20 20.59 7.36
CA GLN A 226 -23.16 20.00 8.29
C GLN A 226 -23.08 18.46 8.34
N ILE A 227 -22.28 17.80 7.48
CA ILE A 227 -22.21 16.34 7.41
C ILE A 227 -20.99 15.82 8.17
N LEU A 228 -21.21 14.78 8.96
CA LEU A 228 -20.21 14.03 9.70
C LEU A 228 -20.12 12.64 9.08
N LEU A 229 -18.93 12.25 8.62
CA LEU A 229 -18.75 11.00 7.89
C LEU A 229 -18.43 9.85 8.84
N ARG A 230 -18.91 8.64 8.51
CA ARG A 230 -18.53 7.42 9.21
C ARG A 230 -17.01 7.30 9.24
N GLY A 231 -16.43 6.90 10.37
CA GLY A 231 -14.98 6.75 10.51
C GLY A 231 -14.24 8.00 10.99
N CYS A 232 -14.84 9.21 10.96
CA CYS A 232 -14.28 10.31 11.76
C CYS A 232 -14.54 10.07 13.25
N SER A 233 -13.66 10.58 14.11
CA SER A 233 -13.84 10.64 15.57
C SER A 233 -14.27 12.05 15.99
N LEU A 234 -15.14 12.14 17.00
CA LEU A 234 -15.48 13.40 17.65
C LEU A 234 -14.36 13.79 18.62
N ARG A 235 -13.88 15.04 18.56
CA ARG A 235 -12.83 15.58 19.44
C ARG A 235 -13.26 16.94 19.98
N ASN A 236 -12.72 17.35 21.13
CA ASN A 236 -12.96 18.67 21.75
C ASN A 236 -14.44 19.10 21.80
N THR A 237 -15.33 18.13 21.94
CA THR A 237 -16.78 18.32 21.98
C THR A 237 -17.34 17.20 22.84
N GLU A 238 -18.01 17.54 23.94
CA GLU A 238 -18.51 16.55 24.90
C GLU A 238 -19.55 15.61 24.26
N ALA A 239 -20.52 16.20 23.54
CA ALA A 239 -21.52 15.43 22.81
C ALA A 239 -22.07 16.20 21.60
N ILE A 240 -22.55 15.44 20.63
CA ILE A 240 -23.35 15.95 19.51
C ILE A 240 -24.65 15.17 19.37
N VAL A 241 -25.64 15.79 18.75
CA VAL A 241 -26.86 15.13 18.27
C VAL A 241 -26.88 15.21 16.75
N GLY A 242 -27.04 14.07 16.09
CA GLY A 242 -27.09 13.98 14.64
C GLY A 242 -28.17 13.04 14.11
N ALA A 243 -28.64 13.32 12.89
CA ALA A 243 -29.58 12.46 12.17
C ALA A 243 -28.86 11.59 11.14
N VAL A 244 -29.14 10.30 11.11
CA VAL A 244 -28.45 9.35 10.21
C VAL A 244 -28.93 9.52 8.77
N VAL A 245 -28.00 9.79 7.84
CA VAL A 245 -28.28 9.98 6.41
C VAL A 245 -27.97 8.72 5.59
N PHE A 246 -26.73 8.25 5.62
CA PHE A 246 -26.29 7.04 4.91
C PHE A 246 -25.83 5.96 5.89
N THR A 247 -26.19 4.71 5.62
CA THR A 247 -25.93 3.55 6.47
C THR A 247 -25.14 2.47 5.73
N GLY A 248 -24.34 1.69 6.47
CA GLY A 248 -23.65 0.50 5.97
C GLY A 248 -22.78 0.78 4.73
N HIS A 249 -22.99 0.00 3.67
CA HIS A 249 -22.26 0.13 2.41
C HIS A 249 -22.61 1.40 1.60
N GLU A 250 -23.65 2.15 1.99
CA GLU A 250 -23.95 3.45 1.37
C GLU A 250 -23.15 4.61 1.96
N THR A 251 -22.47 4.40 3.10
CA THR A 251 -21.61 5.44 3.67
C THR A 251 -20.44 5.74 2.75
N LYS A 252 -20.00 6.99 2.72
CA LYS A 252 -18.94 7.42 1.79
C LYS A 252 -17.63 6.66 2.00
N VAL A 253 -17.31 6.24 3.23
CA VAL A 253 -16.12 5.41 3.49
C VAL A 253 -16.21 4.05 2.84
N MET A 254 -17.37 3.38 2.92
CA MET A 254 -17.55 2.06 2.33
C MET A 254 -17.69 2.12 0.80
N MET A 255 -18.15 3.24 0.25
CA MET A 255 -18.08 3.47 -1.19
C MET A 255 -16.66 3.74 -1.69
N ASN A 256 -15.79 4.27 -0.83
CA ASN A 256 -14.36 4.47 -1.11
C ASN A 256 -13.48 3.28 -0.73
N SER A 257 -14.00 2.27 -0.03
CA SER A 257 -13.30 1.00 0.17
C SER A 257 -13.28 0.25 -1.16
N MET A 258 -12.34 0.65 -2.03
CA MET A 258 -12.11 0.02 -3.32
C MET A 258 -11.62 -1.42 -3.11
N ASP A 259 -12.06 -2.33 -3.97
CA ASP A 259 -11.42 -3.62 -4.11
C ASP A 259 -9.98 -3.40 -4.56
N VAL A 260 -9.01 -3.64 -3.66
CA VAL A 260 -7.59 -3.56 -3.99
C VAL A 260 -7.33 -4.53 -5.15
N PRO A 261 -6.77 -4.06 -6.29
CA PRO A 261 -6.56 -4.92 -7.44
C PRO A 261 -5.67 -6.09 -7.05
N SER A 262 -6.06 -7.32 -7.44
CA SER A 262 -5.25 -8.51 -7.19
C SER A 262 -3.99 -8.48 -8.05
N LYS A 263 -2.88 -8.00 -7.49
CA LYS A 263 -1.57 -7.99 -8.17
C LYS A 263 -1.03 -9.43 -8.25
N ARG A 264 -0.45 -9.78 -9.41
CA ARG A 264 0.24 -11.07 -9.65
C ARG A 264 1.73 -10.83 -9.83
N SER A 265 2.56 -11.71 -9.29
CA SER A 265 4.02 -11.59 -9.43
C SER A 265 4.49 -12.03 -10.82
N THR A 266 5.63 -11.50 -11.27
CA THR A 266 6.23 -11.89 -12.56
C THR A 266 6.67 -13.35 -12.55
N LEU A 267 7.07 -13.86 -11.37
CA LEU A 267 7.41 -15.26 -11.18
C LEU A 267 6.20 -16.19 -11.41
N GLU A 268 5.00 -15.81 -10.94
CA GLU A 268 3.78 -16.59 -11.18
C GLU A 268 3.46 -16.70 -12.68
N LEU A 269 3.58 -15.60 -13.43
CA LEU A 269 3.38 -15.61 -14.88
C LEU A 269 4.38 -16.53 -15.60
N LYS A 270 5.64 -16.54 -15.18
CA LYS A 270 6.66 -17.45 -15.73
C LYS A 270 6.41 -18.91 -15.31
N LEU A 271 5.92 -19.14 -14.10
CA LEU A 271 5.58 -20.48 -13.62
C LEU A 271 4.44 -21.08 -14.46
N ASP A 272 3.42 -20.28 -14.81
CA ASP A 272 2.35 -20.72 -15.72
C ASP A 272 2.91 -21.16 -17.09
N MET A 273 3.88 -20.42 -17.65
CA MET A 273 4.59 -20.81 -18.89
C MET A 273 5.40 -22.11 -18.73
N LEU A 274 6.03 -22.33 -17.57
CA LEU A 274 6.77 -23.57 -17.30
C LEU A 274 5.84 -24.78 -17.16
N ILE A 275 4.68 -24.59 -16.54
CA ILE A 275 3.66 -25.64 -16.45
C ILE A 275 3.15 -25.98 -17.85
N LEU A 276 2.92 -24.99 -18.71
CA LEU A 276 2.55 -25.23 -20.12
C LEU A 276 3.62 -26.05 -20.85
N LEU A 277 4.91 -25.73 -20.65
CA LEU A 277 6.01 -26.52 -21.22
C LEU A 277 5.98 -27.98 -20.75
N LEU A 278 5.69 -28.23 -19.47
CA LEU A 278 5.55 -29.60 -18.94
C LEU A 278 4.32 -30.32 -19.49
N PHE A 279 3.21 -29.61 -19.71
CA PHE A 279 2.05 -30.17 -20.42
C PHE A 279 2.43 -30.61 -21.83
N CYS A 280 3.19 -29.80 -22.56
CA CYS A 280 3.69 -30.17 -23.88
C CYS A 280 4.59 -31.43 -23.81
N ILE A 281 5.53 -31.48 -22.87
CA ILE A 281 6.41 -32.65 -22.68
C ILE A 281 5.61 -33.91 -22.33
N LEU A 282 4.65 -33.80 -21.40
CA LEU A 282 3.75 -34.88 -21.01
C LEU A 282 2.99 -35.43 -22.22
N PHE A 283 2.35 -34.55 -23.00
CA PHE A 283 1.57 -34.94 -24.17
C PHE A 283 2.46 -35.60 -25.22
N SER A 284 3.66 -35.06 -25.49
CA SER A 284 4.62 -35.64 -26.43
C SER A 284 5.05 -37.05 -26.00
N ILE A 285 5.39 -37.26 -24.73
CA ILE A 285 5.79 -38.57 -24.21
C ILE A 285 4.65 -39.58 -24.30
N CYS A 286 3.42 -39.18 -23.92
CA CYS A 286 2.24 -40.05 -24.03
C CYS A 286 1.91 -40.40 -25.49
N PHE A 287 2.05 -39.44 -26.40
CA PHE A 287 1.82 -39.64 -27.83
C PHE A 287 2.82 -40.62 -28.45
N ILE A 288 4.10 -40.49 -28.13
CA ILE A 288 5.14 -41.44 -28.56
C ILE A 288 4.85 -42.84 -28.01
N GLY A 289 4.47 -42.95 -26.73
CA GLY A 289 4.14 -44.23 -26.13
C GLY A 289 2.87 -44.87 -26.70
N ALA A 290 1.87 -44.08 -27.06
CA ALA A 290 0.66 -44.55 -27.72
C ALA A 290 0.94 -45.16 -29.11
N ILE A 291 1.77 -44.48 -29.92
CA ILE A 291 2.23 -45.01 -31.20
C ILE A 291 3.05 -46.28 -30.99
N GLY A 292 3.97 -46.27 -30.02
CA GLY A 292 4.79 -47.43 -29.66
C GLY A 292 3.95 -48.65 -29.30
N SER A 293 2.91 -48.47 -28.49
CA SER A 293 1.96 -49.53 -28.11
C SER A 293 1.20 -50.09 -29.32
N GLY A 294 0.69 -49.22 -30.19
CA GLY A 294 -0.04 -49.64 -31.40
C GLY A 294 0.84 -50.40 -32.41
N VAL A 295 2.15 -50.10 -32.46
CA VAL A 295 3.13 -50.84 -33.27
C VAL A 295 3.51 -52.16 -32.61
N PHE A 296 3.70 -52.18 -31.29
CA PHE A 296 4.13 -53.36 -30.54
C PHE A 296 3.05 -54.44 -30.49
N ILE A 297 1.76 -54.07 -30.42
CA ILE A 297 0.69 -55.05 -30.29
C ILE A 297 0.57 -55.96 -31.53
N SER A 298 0.77 -57.25 -31.31
CA SER A 298 0.74 -58.26 -32.36
C SER A 298 0.18 -59.59 -31.84
N THR A 299 -0.38 -60.38 -32.75
CA THR A 299 -0.89 -61.74 -32.47
C THR A 299 0.22 -62.75 -32.20
N GLN A 300 1.49 -62.37 -32.37
CA GLN A 300 2.66 -63.23 -32.12
C GLN A 300 2.88 -63.52 -30.63
N TYR A 301 2.37 -62.66 -29.74
CA TYR A 301 2.49 -62.82 -28.29
C TYR A 301 1.34 -63.65 -27.70
N TRP A 302 1.27 -64.93 -28.09
CA TRP A 302 0.19 -65.85 -27.72
C TRP A 302 0.03 -66.02 -26.20
N TYR A 303 1.11 -65.89 -25.43
CA TYR A 303 1.12 -66.05 -23.97
C TYR A 303 0.34 -64.94 -23.23
N LEU A 304 0.07 -63.80 -23.89
CA LEU A 304 -0.75 -62.71 -23.35
C LEU A 304 -2.26 -62.97 -23.50
N GLY A 305 -2.65 -64.06 -24.19
CA GLY A 305 -4.05 -64.43 -24.35
C GLY A 305 -4.87 -63.44 -25.19
N LEU A 306 -4.23 -62.63 -26.05
CA LEU A 306 -4.83 -61.54 -26.83
C LEU A 306 -5.85 -61.99 -27.91
N THR A 307 -6.13 -63.29 -28.01
CA THR A 307 -7.08 -63.91 -28.96
C THR A 307 -8.27 -64.59 -28.29
N LEU A 308 -8.37 -64.54 -26.95
CA LEU A 308 -9.47 -65.13 -26.19
C LEU A 308 -10.77 -64.30 -26.31
N PRO A 309 -11.95 -64.94 -26.42
CA PRO A 309 -13.23 -64.22 -26.44
C PRO A 309 -13.49 -63.55 -25.07
N GLY A 310 -13.72 -62.23 -25.07
CA GLY A 310 -13.96 -61.42 -23.85
C GLY A 310 -12.92 -60.34 -23.56
N ILE A 311 -11.93 -60.14 -24.44
CA ILE A 311 -10.93 -59.07 -24.29
C ILE A 311 -11.58 -57.70 -24.48
N GLU A 312 -11.41 -56.83 -23.49
CA GLU A 312 -11.78 -55.42 -23.59
C GLU A 312 -11.05 -54.78 -24.79
N GLY A 313 -11.73 -53.93 -25.56
CA GLY A 313 -11.19 -53.32 -26.79
C GLY A 313 -9.87 -52.53 -26.61
N GLN A 314 -9.41 -52.37 -25.36
CA GLN A 314 -8.12 -51.82 -24.94
C GLN A 314 -6.92 -52.69 -25.33
N TYR A 315 -7.10 -53.99 -25.58
CA TYR A 315 -5.99 -54.91 -25.91
C TYR A 315 -6.22 -55.71 -27.20
N ASP A 316 -7.20 -55.33 -28.02
CA ASP A 316 -7.55 -56.04 -29.26
C ASP A 316 -6.53 -55.75 -30.39
N PRO A 317 -5.74 -56.75 -30.85
CA PRO A 317 -4.78 -56.57 -31.95
C PRO A 317 -5.43 -56.19 -33.30
N GLY A 318 -6.72 -56.45 -33.47
CA GLY A 318 -7.50 -56.09 -34.65
C GLY A 318 -7.86 -54.61 -34.72
N LYS A 319 -7.80 -53.88 -33.60
CA LYS A 319 -8.17 -52.45 -33.49
C LYS A 319 -7.01 -51.59 -32.97
N LYS A 320 -5.85 -51.67 -33.63
CA LYS A 320 -4.61 -50.98 -33.24
C LYS A 320 -4.77 -49.48 -32.97
N PHE A 321 -5.63 -48.79 -33.73
CA PHE A 321 -5.93 -47.38 -33.52
C PHE A 321 -6.66 -47.10 -32.19
N VAL A 322 -7.60 -47.97 -31.81
CA VAL A 322 -8.34 -47.87 -30.54
C VAL A 322 -7.41 -48.16 -29.37
N VAL A 323 -6.54 -49.17 -29.50
CA VAL A 323 -5.49 -49.49 -28.52
C VAL A 323 -4.57 -48.28 -28.30
N ALA A 324 -4.09 -47.64 -29.37
CA ALA A 324 -3.24 -46.46 -29.26
C ALA A 324 -3.93 -45.31 -28.52
N ILE A 325 -5.21 -45.03 -28.80
CA ILE A 325 -5.97 -43.97 -28.11
C ILE A 325 -6.18 -44.32 -26.62
N LEU A 326 -6.53 -45.56 -26.29
CA LEU A 326 -6.76 -45.95 -24.90
C LEU A 326 -5.45 -45.96 -24.11
N THR A 327 -4.36 -46.49 -24.69
CA THR A 327 -3.03 -46.43 -24.10
C THR A 327 -2.54 -45.00 -23.91
N PHE A 328 -2.89 -44.06 -24.80
CA PHE A 328 -2.60 -42.64 -24.60
C PHE A 328 -3.17 -42.15 -23.27
N PHE A 329 -4.45 -42.41 -22.98
CA PHE A 329 -5.07 -42.02 -21.70
C PHE A 329 -4.49 -42.80 -20.51
N THR A 330 -4.16 -44.08 -20.67
CA THR A 330 -3.44 -44.87 -19.65
C THR A 330 -2.11 -44.19 -19.27
N LEU A 331 -1.29 -43.82 -20.27
CA LEU A 331 0.00 -43.15 -20.06
C LEU A 331 -0.15 -41.74 -19.48
N VAL A 332 -1.19 -40.99 -19.87
CA VAL A 332 -1.50 -39.68 -19.28
C VAL A 332 -1.76 -39.80 -17.78
N THR A 333 -2.49 -40.83 -17.34
CA THR A 333 -2.70 -41.06 -15.90
C THR A 333 -1.45 -41.56 -15.19
N LEU A 334 -0.63 -42.37 -15.84
CA LEU A 334 0.63 -42.88 -15.28
C LEU A 334 1.63 -41.75 -15.01
N TYR A 335 1.79 -40.82 -15.97
CA TYR A 335 2.74 -39.71 -15.89
C TYR A 335 2.17 -38.43 -15.26
N ALA A 336 1.01 -38.51 -14.61
CA ALA A 336 0.33 -37.34 -14.07
C ALA A 336 1.16 -36.53 -13.06
N ASN A 337 2.12 -37.17 -12.38
CA ASN A 337 3.02 -36.54 -11.43
C ASN A 337 4.16 -35.72 -12.04
N ILE A 338 4.27 -35.66 -13.37
CA ILE A 338 5.20 -34.72 -14.01
C ILE A 338 4.85 -33.27 -13.67
N ILE A 339 3.54 -32.99 -13.51
CA ILE A 339 3.05 -31.69 -13.04
C ILE A 339 2.92 -31.77 -11.52
N PRO A 340 3.64 -30.91 -10.78
CA PRO A 340 3.67 -31.00 -9.33
C PRO A 340 2.39 -30.43 -8.70
N ILE A 341 1.52 -31.32 -8.18
CA ILE A 341 0.29 -30.91 -7.48
C ILE A 341 0.56 -30.05 -6.25
N SER A 342 1.66 -30.31 -5.52
CA SER A 342 2.00 -29.60 -4.29
C SER A 342 2.78 -28.30 -4.51
N LEU A 343 3.10 -27.91 -5.75
CA LEU A 343 3.92 -26.72 -6.05
C LEU A 343 3.28 -25.43 -5.55
N TYR A 344 2.05 -25.14 -5.97
CA TYR A 344 1.37 -23.90 -5.61
C TYR A 344 1.14 -23.79 -4.10
N VAL A 345 0.67 -24.87 -3.46
CA VAL A 345 0.43 -24.88 -2.01
C VAL A 345 1.73 -24.70 -1.23
N SER A 346 2.83 -25.32 -1.67
CA SER A 346 4.13 -25.15 -1.01
C SER A 346 4.63 -23.71 -1.13
N ILE A 347 4.53 -23.11 -2.32
CA ILE A 347 4.92 -21.71 -2.54
C ILE A 347 4.06 -20.76 -1.70
N GLU A 348 2.75 -20.93 -1.70
CA GLU A 348 1.83 -20.10 -0.90
C GLU A 348 2.11 -20.20 0.59
N MET A 349 2.38 -21.41 1.10
CA MET A 349 2.73 -21.62 2.50
C MET A 349 4.05 -20.94 2.85
N ILE A 350 5.07 -21.06 1.99
CA ILE A 350 6.36 -20.38 2.17
C ILE A 350 6.15 -18.86 2.20
N LYS A 351 5.42 -18.30 1.22
CA LYS A 351 5.13 -16.86 1.14
C LYS A 351 4.34 -16.34 2.34
N PHE A 352 3.36 -17.12 2.81
CA PHE A 352 2.58 -16.79 4.01
C PHE A 352 3.45 -16.76 5.26
N ILE A 353 4.33 -17.75 5.44
CA ILE A 353 5.26 -17.78 6.58
C ILE A 353 6.28 -16.63 6.47
N GLN A 354 6.82 -16.36 5.28
CA GLN A 354 7.77 -15.27 5.08
C GLN A 354 7.18 -13.91 5.47
N SER A 355 5.96 -13.62 5.03
CA SER A 355 5.27 -12.36 5.36
C SER A 355 4.90 -12.28 6.84
N ASN A 356 4.21 -13.28 7.37
CA ASN A 356 3.65 -13.21 8.72
C ASN A 356 4.68 -13.46 9.85
N MET A 357 5.66 -14.33 9.62
CA MET A 357 6.66 -14.68 10.64
C MET A 357 7.92 -13.83 10.57
N PHE A 358 8.40 -13.49 9.37
CA PHE A 358 9.67 -12.75 9.23
C PHE A 358 9.46 -11.25 9.05
N ILE A 359 8.66 -10.82 8.07
CA ILE A 359 8.49 -9.37 7.79
C ILE A 359 7.74 -8.70 8.95
N ASN A 360 6.60 -9.26 9.37
CA ASN A 360 5.75 -8.63 10.40
C ASN A 360 6.38 -8.61 11.81
N ASN A 361 7.32 -9.52 12.10
CA ASN A 361 7.96 -9.63 13.41
C ASN A 361 9.44 -9.19 13.40
N ASP A 362 9.91 -8.50 12.37
CA ASP A 362 11.29 -8.01 12.34
C ASP A 362 11.46 -6.81 13.28
N ALA A 363 12.24 -7.00 14.35
CA ALA A 363 12.54 -5.95 15.31
C ALA A 363 13.30 -4.76 14.71
N ASN A 364 14.03 -4.94 13.59
CA ASN A 364 14.73 -3.82 12.93
C ASN A 364 13.79 -2.92 12.14
N MET A 365 12.60 -3.40 11.80
CA MET A 365 11.56 -2.64 11.08
C MET A 365 10.41 -2.23 12.01
N TYR A 366 10.66 -2.16 13.31
CA TYR A 366 9.72 -1.69 14.32
C TYR A 366 10.07 -0.27 14.75
N HIS A 367 9.10 0.64 14.66
CA HIS A 367 9.29 2.02 15.09
C HIS A 367 8.81 2.22 16.52
N LYS A 368 9.77 2.54 17.41
CA LYS A 368 9.52 2.64 18.85
C LYS A 368 8.62 3.83 19.23
N GLU A 369 8.76 4.98 18.57
CA GLU A 369 8.04 6.21 18.95
C GLU A 369 6.54 6.14 18.63
N SER A 370 6.18 5.55 17.48
CA SER A 370 4.78 5.37 17.06
C SER A 370 4.21 4.00 17.44
N ASN A 371 5.01 3.10 18.02
CA ASN A 371 4.62 1.72 18.32
C ASN A 371 4.05 0.98 17.09
N THR A 372 4.66 1.19 15.91
CA THR A 372 4.20 0.60 14.65
C THR A 372 5.23 -0.39 14.07
N PRO A 373 4.85 -1.67 13.89
CA PRO A 373 5.68 -2.64 13.17
C PRO A 373 5.50 -2.52 11.65
N ALA A 374 6.43 -3.10 10.88
CA ALA A 374 6.18 -3.37 9.46
C ALA A 374 5.05 -4.40 9.30
N LEU A 375 4.21 -4.22 8.29
CA LEU A 375 3.08 -5.09 8.01
C LEU A 375 3.03 -5.46 6.52
N ALA A 376 3.20 -6.73 6.21
CA ALA A 376 2.89 -7.31 4.91
C ALA A 376 1.39 -7.57 4.82
N ARG A 377 0.68 -6.77 4.02
CA ARG A 377 -0.76 -6.90 3.77
C ARG A 377 -1.04 -7.91 2.65
N THR A 378 -0.17 -7.94 1.63
CA THR A 378 -0.22 -8.89 0.52
C THR A 378 0.90 -9.93 0.65
N SER A 379 0.57 -11.20 0.89
CA SER A 379 1.60 -12.27 1.03
C SER A 379 2.21 -12.72 -0.30
N ASN A 380 1.55 -12.46 -1.44
CA ASN A 380 1.90 -13.09 -2.71
C ASN A 380 3.08 -12.42 -3.44
N LEU A 381 3.56 -11.27 -2.97
CA LEU A 381 4.52 -10.42 -3.68
C LEU A 381 5.92 -10.40 -3.05
N ASN A 382 6.18 -11.24 -2.05
CA ASN A 382 7.44 -11.20 -1.29
C ASN A 382 8.68 -11.39 -2.17
N GLU A 383 8.62 -12.26 -3.17
CA GLU A 383 9.73 -12.50 -4.09
C GLU A 383 9.98 -11.33 -5.05
N GLU A 384 8.93 -10.58 -5.38
CA GLU A 384 8.99 -9.46 -6.31
C GLU A 384 9.77 -8.29 -5.67
N LEU A 385 9.76 -8.19 -4.33
CA LEU A 385 10.60 -7.24 -3.57
C LEU A 385 12.10 -7.43 -3.82
N GLY A 386 12.53 -8.61 -4.28
CA GLY A 386 13.93 -8.88 -4.62
C GLY A 386 14.33 -8.48 -6.04
N GLN A 387 13.39 -7.96 -6.83
CA GLN A 387 13.57 -7.71 -8.27
C GLN A 387 13.24 -6.28 -8.69
N ILE A 388 12.88 -5.40 -7.75
CA ILE A 388 12.55 -4.00 -8.03
C ILE A 388 13.75 -3.29 -8.65
N GLU A 389 13.50 -2.57 -9.74
CA GLU A 389 14.50 -1.76 -10.44
C GLU A 389 14.23 -0.26 -10.29
N TYR A 390 12.95 0.14 -10.18
CA TYR A 390 12.53 1.54 -10.04
C TYR A 390 11.69 1.74 -8.78
N ILE A 391 12.02 2.79 -8.01
CA ILE A 391 11.24 3.26 -6.86
C ILE A 391 10.69 4.65 -7.19
N PHE A 392 9.37 4.81 -7.15
CA PHE A 392 8.70 6.10 -7.18
C PHE A 392 8.38 6.53 -5.77
N SER A 393 8.97 7.63 -5.31
CA SER A 393 8.77 8.15 -3.95
C SER A 393 8.04 9.47 -4.01
N ASP A 394 7.04 9.65 -3.15
CA ASP A 394 6.59 10.99 -2.80
C ASP A 394 7.65 11.71 -1.94
N LYS A 395 7.55 13.04 -1.87
CA LYS A 395 8.42 13.89 -1.07
C LYS A 395 7.85 14.15 0.32
N THR A 396 6.60 14.61 0.40
CA THR A 396 6.01 15.07 1.67
C THR A 396 5.63 13.85 2.48
N GLY A 397 5.95 13.84 3.77
CA GLY A 397 5.55 12.75 4.68
C GLY A 397 6.22 11.38 4.41
N THR A 398 6.85 11.21 3.25
CA THR A 398 7.63 10.04 2.85
C THR A 398 9.13 10.26 3.01
N LEU A 399 9.70 11.25 2.30
CA LEU A 399 11.11 11.62 2.47
C LEU A 399 11.30 12.62 3.60
N THR A 400 10.32 13.51 3.79
CA THR A 400 10.25 14.41 4.95
C THR A 400 9.37 13.82 6.05
N ARG A 401 9.52 14.31 7.28
CA ARG A 401 8.71 13.90 8.44
C ARG A 401 7.34 14.58 8.47
N ASN A 402 7.11 15.57 7.59
CA ASN A 402 5.99 16.50 7.65
C ASN A 402 5.81 17.13 9.04
N LEU A 403 6.93 17.31 9.75
CA LEU A 403 6.99 17.94 11.06
C LEU A 403 7.72 19.26 10.87
N MET A 404 6.93 20.33 10.88
CA MET A 404 7.38 21.67 10.61
C MET A 404 8.00 22.25 11.86
N GLU A 405 9.22 22.75 11.77
CA GLU A 405 9.89 23.38 12.90
C GLU A 405 10.25 24.82 12.56
N PHE A 406 9.93 25.74 13.47
CA PHE A 406 10.40 27.12 13.36
C PHE A 406 11.92 27.15 13.54
N PHE A 407 12.65 27.62 12.52
CA PHE A 407 14.10 27.46 12.44
C PHE A 407 14.86 28.78 12.36
N LYS A 408 14.44 29.69 11.48
CA LYS A 408 15.03 31.03 11.29
C LYS A 408 13.94 32.07 11.08
N CYS A 409 14.28 33.34 11.28
CA CYS A 409 13.41 34.44 10.90
C CYS A 409 14.22 35.69 10.56
N SER A 410 13.60 36.61 9.81
CA SER A 410 14.12 37.95 9.58
C SER A 410 13.10 38.96 10.11
N ILE A 411 13.50 39.80 11.07
CA ILE A 411 12.65 40.83 11.67
C ILE A 411 13.31 42.19 11.42
N ALA A 412 12.55 43.17 10.91
CA ALA A 412 13.07 44.51 10.61
C ALA A 412 14.40 44.52 9.81
N GLY A 413 14.56 43.58 8.86
CA GLY A 413 15.75 43.45 8.03
C GLY A 413 16.98 42.84 8.73
N VAL A 414 16.83 42.19 9.89
CA VAL A 414 17.90 41.47 10.60
C VAL A 414 17.59 39.98 10.64
N MET A 415 18.53 39.13 10.22
CA MET A 415 18.41 37.66 10.32
C MET A 415 18.70 37.15 11.74
N TYR A 416 17.88 36.22 12.20
CA TYR A 416 18.02 35.51 13.46
C TYR A 416 17.92 33.99 13.26
N GLY A 417 18.62 33.24 14.12
CA GLY A 417 18.69 31.78 14.10
C GLY A 417 20.05 31.26 13.60
N THR A 418 20.76 30.52 14.45
CA THR A 418 22.14 30.06 14.22
C THR A 418 22.24 28.61 13.70
N GLY A 419 21.12 27.91 13.55
CA GLY A 419 21.08 26.52 13.10
C GLY A 419 21.54 26.32 11.64
N VAL A 420 22.16 25.17 11.38
CA VAL A 420 22.53 24.70 10.02
C VAL A 420 21.65 23.52 9.64
N THR A 421 20.88 23.65 8.54
CA THR A 421 20.01 22.58 8.02
C THR A 421 20.82 21.45 7.39
N GLU A 422 20.23 20.25 7.24
CA GLU A 422 20.87 19.16 6.48
C GLU A 422 21.16 19.56 5.02
N ILE A 423 20.28 20.40 4.46
CA ILE A 423 20.42 20.97 3.11
C ILE A 423 21.64 21.90 3.05
N GLN A 424 21.83 22.76 4.06
CA GLN A 424 23.01 23.64 4.16
C GLN A 424 24.30 22.86 4.37
N ARG A 425 24.26 21.76 5.14
CA ARG A 425 25.41 20.86 5.28
C ARG A 425 25.77 20.23 3.95
N ALA A 426 24.79 19.66 3.26
CA ALA A 426 24.99 19.13 1.91
C ALA A 426 25.54 20.22 1.00
N ALA A 427 25.01 21.45 1.05
CA ALA A 427 25.45 22.58 0.25
C ALA A 427 26.86 23.07 0.54
N ALA A 428 27.32 23.06 1.79
CA ALA A 428 28.68 23.44 2.12
C ALA A 428 29.69 22.33 1.75
N LEU A 429 29.29 21.07 1.91
CA LEU A 429 30.01 19.93 1.32
C LEU A 429 30.13 20.09 -0.20
N ARG A 430 29.12 20.64 -0.89
CA ARG A 430 29.17 20.96 -2.34
C ARG A 430 30.25 21.98 -2.71
N THR A 431 30.48 23.01 -1.88
CA THR A 431 31.38 24.13 -2.19
C THR A 431 32.78 23.98 -1.57
N GLY A 432 33.01 22.92 -0.80
CA GLY A 432 34.28 22.69 -0.09
C GLY A 432 34.55 23.72 1.02
N VAL A 433 33.52 24.47 1.44
CA VAL A 433 33.63 25.46 2.50
C VAL A 433 33.50 24.73 3.84
N PRO A 434 34.50 24.81 4.75
CA PRO A 434 34.38 24.23 6.07
C PRO A 434 33.22 24.92 6.81
N LEU A 435 32.22 24.15 7.18
CA LEU A 435 31.21 24.61 8.14
C LEU A 435 31.84 24.60 9.52
N GLU A 436 31.90 25.76 10.18
CA GLU A 436 32.08 25.79 11.63
C GLU A 436 30.89 25.04 12.25
N GLU A 437 31.15 23.93 12.92
CA GLU A 437 30.15 23.27 13.76
C GLU A 437 29.83 24.23 14.91
N ILE A 438 28.78 25.03 14.73
CA ILE A 438 28.23 25.83 15.82
C ILE A 438 27.67 24.83 16.83
N THR A 439 28.44 24.57 17.88
CA THR A 439 28.00 23.80 19.05
C THR A 439 26.72 24.45 19.57
N ARG A 440 25.61 23.71 19.55
CA ARG A 440 24.32 24.16 20.10
C ARG A 440 24.52 24.65 21.52
N SER A 441 23.85 25.74 21.88
CA SER A 441 23.95 26.26 23.24
C SER A 441 23.37 25.23 24.24
N GLU A 442 23.99 25.06 25.42
CA GLU A 442 23.48 24.18 26.49
C GLU A 442 22.06 24.57 26.97
N ASP A 443 21.64 25.78 26.63
CA ASP A 443 20.36 26.42 26.94
C ASP A 443 19.27 26.24 25.84
N ALA A 444 19.56 25.49 24.77
CA ALA A 444 18.63 25.36 23.64
C ALA A 444 17.36 24.59 24.04
N VAL A 445 16.21 25.27 23.98
CA VAL A 445 14.90 24.66 24.23
C VAL A 445 14.49 23.87 22.99
N TRP A 446 14.28 22.57 23.15
CA TRP A 446 13.72 21.72 22.09
C TRP A 446 12.31 21.28 22.45
N GLU A 447 11.35 21.71 21.64
CA GLU A 447 9.95 21.31 21.71
C GLU A 447 9.51 20.90 20.28
N LYS A 448 8.58 19.94 20.17
CA LYS A 448 8.03 19.57 18.86
C LYS A 448 7.43 20.82 18.19
N GLY A 449 7.92 21.17 17.00
CA GLY A 449 7.51 22.38 16.28
C GLY A 449 8.46 23.58 16.44
N PHE A 450 9.48 23.50 17.29
CA PHE A 450 10.42 24.60 17.56
C PHE A 450 11.88 24.12 17.62
N ASN A 451 12.73 24.69 16.75
CA ASN A 451 14.16 24.38 16.65
C ASN A 451 14.93 25.65 16.29
N PHE A 452 14.76 26.67 17.11
CA PHE A 452 15.38 27.97 16.96
C PHE A 452 16.39 28.21 18.09
N ASP A 453 17.62 28.57 17.72
CA ASP A 453 18.69 28.91 18.68
C ASP A 453 19.30 30.26 18.29
N ASP A 454 18.93 31.31 19.02
CA ASP A 454 19.57 32.64 18.95
C ASP A 454 19.36 33.38 20.27
N ARG A 455 20.47 33.65 20.98
CA ARG A 455 20.45 34.35 22.29
C ARG A 455 19.88 35.77 22.20
N ARG A 456 19.86 36.37 21.01
CA ARG A 456 19.35 37.75 20.80
C ARG A 456 17.84 37.86 20.97
N LEU A 457 17.08 36.82 20.59
CA LEU A 457 15.61 36.82 20.70
C LEU A 457 15.10 36.01 21.90
N MET A 458 15.80 34.94 22.27
CA MET A 458 15.35 34.01 23.32
C MET A 458 15.34 34.64 24.72
N LYS A 459 14.56 34.04 25.64
CA LYS A 459 14.46 34.46 27.05
C LYS A 459 14.10 35.95 27.23
N GLY A 460 13.31 36.51 26.31
CA GLY A 460 12.87 37.92 26.36
C GLY A 460 13.93 38.95 25.97
N GLN A 461 15.08 38.52 25.43
CA GLN A 461 16.17 39.42 25.01
C GLN A 461 15.82 40.25 23.77
N TRP A 462 14.77 39.88 23.02
CA TRP A 462 14.24 40.65 21.89
C TRP A 462 13.90 42.12 22.24
N ARG A 463 13.74 42.43 23.53
CA ARG A 463 13.52 43.79 24.06
C ARG A 463 14.75 44.70 23.93
N ASN A 464 15.94 44.12 23.87
CA ASN A 464 17.22 44.84 23.79
C ASN A 464 17.69 45.07 22.34
N GLU A 465 16.94 44.58 21.36
CA GLU A 465 17.21 44.79 19.93
C GLU A 465 16.88 46.22 19.51
N LYS A 466 17.41 46.65 18.35
CA LYS A 466 17.28 48.04 17.88
C LYS A 466 15.83 48.49 17.67
N ASN A 467 14.93 47.57 17.34
CA ASN A 467 13.51 47.83 17.06
C ASN A 467 12.61 46.87 17.86
N PRO A 468 12.43 47.09 19.17
CA PRO A 468 11.66 46.18 20.02
C PRO A 468 10.16 46.18 19.66
N ASP A 469 9.61 47.31 19.21
CA ASP A 469 8.21 47.45 18.84
C ASP A 469 7.84 46.57 17.63
N VAL A 470 8.71 46.53 16.62
CA VAL A 470 8.52 45.67 15.43
C VAL A 470 8.64 44.20 15.80
N CYS A 471 9.54 43.84 16.73
CA CYS A 471 9.65 42.48 17.25
C CYS A 471 8.38 42.07 18.00
N MET A 472 7.82 42.96 18.82
CA MET A 472 6.56 42.71 19.54
C MET A 472 5.40 42.46 18.56
N GLU A 473 5.22 43.32 17.56
CA GLU A 473 4.18 43.16 16.55
C GLU A 473 4.38 41.91 15.67
N PHE A 474 5.63 41.53 15.41
CA PHE A 474 5.96 40.27 14.74
C PHE A 474 5.49 39.06 15.53
N PHE A 475 5.78 38.98 16.83
CA PHE A 475 5.36 37.85 17.67
C PHE A 475 3.84 37.84 17.94
N ARG A 476 3.21 39.02 18.06
CA ARG A 476 1.74 39.14 18.10
C ARG A 476 1.09 38.61 16.82
N CYS A 477 1.66 38.94 15.65
CA CYS A 477 1.18 38.42 14.38
C CYS A 477 1.20 36.88 14.37
N LEU A 478 2.27 36.25 14.88
CA LEU A 478 2.36 34.79 15.02
C LEU A 478 1.33 34.20 15.99
N ALA A 479 1.02 34.91 17.09
CA ALA A 479 0.09 34.45 18.14
C ALA A 479 -1.40 34.75 17.87
N ILE A 480 -1.72 35.60 16.88
CA ILE A 480 -3.10 36.05 16.61
C ILE A 480 -3.56 35.61 15.20
N CYS A 481 -2.69 35.74 14.19
CA CYS A 481 -3.04 35.48 12.80
C CYS A 481 -2.94 33.99 12.47
N HIS A 482 -3.85 33.17 12.99
CA HIS A 482 -3.93 31.73 12.70
C HIS A 482 -5.34 31.18 12.96
N THR A 483 -5.58 29.89 12.70
CA THR A 483 -6.81 29.16 13.10
C THR A 483 -6.55 28.05 14.12
N VAL A 484 -5.31 27.91 14.62
CA VAL A 484 -4.89 26.95 15.66
C VAL A 484 -5.79 26.98 16.91
N LEU A 485 -6.03 25.79 17.45
CA LEU A 485 -6.74 25.53 18.69
C LEU A 485 -5.78 24.98 19.76
N PRO A 486 -5.80 25.50 20.99
CA PRO A 486 -5.05 24.94 22.11
C PRO A 486 -5.84 23.81 22.78
N GLU A 487 -5.17 22.70 23.05
CA GLU A 487 -5.68 21.58 23.86
C GLU A 487 -4.83 21.44 25.13
N GLY A 488 -5.46 21.09 26.26
CA GLY A 488 -4.78 20.85 27.52
C GLY A 488 -4.99 21.96 28.56
N GLY A 489 -4.11 22.01 29.57
CA GLY A 489 -4.24 22.95 30.68
C GLY A 489 -3.77 24.37 30.36
N ASP A 490 -4.12 25.34 31.20
CA ASP A 490 -3.76 26.77 31.08
C ASP A 490 -2.25 27.06 31.31
N THR A 491 -1.38 26.05 31.32
CA THR A 491 0.06 26.21 31.56
C THR A 491 0.84 25.90 30.29
N PRO A 492 1.88 26.68 29.94
CA PRO A 492 2.67 26.48 28.72
C PRO A 492 3.14 25.03 28.53
N ASP A 493 3.60 24.36 29.58
CA ASP A 493 4.16 23.00 29.48
C ASP A 493 3.12 21.90 29.21
N ASN A 494 1.84 22.20 29.38
CA ASN A 494 0.74 21.23 29.30
C ASN A 494 -0.27 21.57 28.19
N THR A 495 0.06 22.54 27.31
CA THR A 495 -0.77 22.92 26.16
C THR A 495 -0.17 22.37 24.87
N THR A 496 -0.98 21.62 24.12
CA THR A 496 -0.67 21.15 22.77
C THR A 496 -1.47 21.93 21.74
N TYR A 497 -0.84 22.32 20.64
CA TYR A 497 -1.50 23.07 19.58
C TYR A 497 -1.94 22.15 18.44
N GLN A 498 -3.20 22.25 18.06
CA GLN A 498 -3.75 21.60 16.89
C GLN A 498 -4.11 22.62 15.82
N ALA A 499 -3.67 22.39 14.60
CA ALA A 499 -3.82 23.34 13.50
C ALA A 499 -4.23 22.60 12.23
N ALA A 500 -4.95 23.28 11.33
CA ALA A 500 -5.26 22.71 10.01
C ALA A 500 -4.00 22.56 9.13
N SER A 501 -2.96 23.35 9.41
CA SER A 501 -1.65 23.26 8.75
C SER A 501 -0.54 23.15 9.80
N PRO A 502 0.42 22.23 9.63
CA PRO A 502 1.54 22.08 10.56
C PRO A 502 2.45 23.33 10.58
N ASP A 503 2.46 24.12 9.50
CA ASP A 503 3.16 25.40 9.44
C ASP A 503 2.60 26.36 10.51
N GLU A 504 1.28 26.42 10.68
CA GLU A 504 0.67 27.28 11.71
C GLU A 504 0.98 26.79 13.12
N ALA A 505 0.96 25.47 13.35
CA ALA A 505 1.31 24.91 14.66
C ALA A 505 2.74 25.27 15.06
N ALA A 506 3.70 25.21 14.11
CA ALA A 506 5.08 25.62 14.34
C ALA A 506 5.20 27.12 14.66
N LEU A 507 4.45 27.98 13.97
CA LEU A 507 4.43 29.42 14.20
C LEU A 507 3.89 29.79 15.60
N VAL A 508 2.80 29.16 16.03
CA VAL A 508 2.21 29.41 17.37
C VAL A 508 3.09 28.85 18.48
N THR A 509 3.70 27.68 18.26
CA THR A 509 4.71 27.12 19.18
C THR A 509 5.93 28.02 19.30
N ALA A 510 6.33 28.67 18.21
CA ALA A 510 7.38 29.69 18.25
C ALA A 510 6.95 30.91 19.06
N ALA A 511 5.74 31.44 18.85
CA ALA A 511 5.22 32.56 19.62
C ALA A 511 5.20 32.28 21.13
N LYS A 512 4.75 31.08 21.53
CA LYS A 512 4.81 30.58 22.91
C LYS A 512 6.21 30.66 23.49
N ASN A 513 7.21 30.15 22.77
CA ASN A 513 8.61 30.12 23.21
C ASN A 513 9.27 31.52 23.24
N PHE A 514 8.78 32.48 22.45
CA PHE A 514 9.21 33.90 22.52
C PHE A 514 8.53 34.72 23.62
N GLY A 515 7.58 34.13 24.36
CA GLY A 515 6.88 34.77 25.48
C GLY A 515 5.49 35.33 25.14
N PHE A 516 4.90 34.90 24.03
CA PHE A 516 3.53 35.21 23.61
C PHE A 516 2.70 33.93 23.62
N PHE A 517 2.21 33.58 24.81
CA PHE A 517 1.53 32.31 25.03
C PHE A 517 0.03 32.41 24.73
N PHE A 518 -0.37 31.88 23.57
CA PHE A 518 -1.77 31.68 23.21
C PHE A 518 -2.34 30.45 23.93
N TYR A 519 -3.41 30.62 24.71
CA TYR A 519 -3.96 29.53 25.54
C TYR A 519 -5.46 29.31 25.41
N ALA A 520 -6.24 30.26 24.87
CA ALA A 520 -7.67 30.08 24.65
C ALA A 520 -8.17 30.86 23.42
N ARG A 521 -9.12 30.27 22.70
CA ARG A 521 -9.79 30.86 21.54
C ARG A 521 -11.28 30.59 21.57
N SER A 522 -12.06 31.63 21.29
CA SER A 522 -13.46 31.55 20.88
C SER A 522 -13.60 32.06 19.42
N PRO A 523 -14.76 31.91 18.77
CA PRO A 523 -14.99 32.47 17.43
C PRO A 523 -14.77 33.99 17.34
N THR A 524 -14.92 34.71 18.45
CA THR A 524 -14.86 36.17 18.53
C THR A 524 -13.74 36.70 19.41
N THR A 525 -12.99 35.85 20.12
CA THR A 525 -11.90 36.28 21.02
C THR A 525 -10.69 35.35 20.97
N ILE A 526 -9.49 35.93 21.11
CA ILE A 526 -8.23 35.22 21.31
C ILE A 526 -7.59 35.75 22.59
N ARG A 527 -7.17 34.85 23.49
CA ARG A 527 -6.49 35.20 24.74
C ARG A 527 -5.01 34.81 24.67
N VAL A 528 -4.15 35.81 24.89
CA VAL A 528 -2.69 35.67 24.84
C VAL A 528 -2.09 36.22 26.14
N ARG A 529 -1.17 35.46 26.74
CA ARG A 529 -0.30 35.94 27.80
C ARG A 529 0.96 36.54 27.18
N GLU A 530 1.10 37.85 27.27
CA GLU A 530 2.24 38.59 26.71
C GLU A 530 3.29 38.90 27.78
N ALA A 531 4.56 38.70 27.45
CA ALA A 531 5.68 39.12 28.28
C ALA A 531 5.93 40.63 28.14
N HIS A 532 5.62 41.42 29.19
CA HIS A 532 5.66 42.89 29.15
C HIS A 532 7.05 43.48 28.91
N VAL A 533 7.19 44.41 27.95
CA VAL A 533 8.45 45.10 27.56
C VAL A 533 9.29 45.61 28.73
N GLU A 534 8.69 46.19 29.79
CA GLU A 534 9.43 46.88 30.86
C GLU A 534 9.69 46.05 32.13
N ARG A 535 9.02 44.91 32.34
CA ARG A 535 9.14 44.10 33.58
C ARG A 535 9.42 42.63 33.27
N LEU A 536 10.50 42.10 33.84
CA LEU A 536 11.05 40.77 33.52
C LEU A 536 10.19 39.58 34.00
N HIS A 537 9.22 39.80 34.90
CA HIS A 537 8.48 38.73 35.59
C HIS A 537 6.96 38.92 35.66
N LYS A 538 6.38 39.83 34.87
CA LYS A 538 4.93 40.04 34.84
C LYS A 538 4.41 39.79 33.44
N SER A 539 3.72 38.66 33.24
CA SER A 539 2.93 38.39 32.04
C SER A 539 1.58 39.08 32.17
N THR A 540 1.18 39.84 31.16
CA THR A 540 -0.14 40.47 31.10
C THR A 540 -1.06 39.60 30.24
N GLU A 541 -2.26 39.32 30.73
CA GLU A 541 -3.29 38.68 29.93
C GLU A 541 -3.95 39.72 29.03
N MET A 542 -3.86 39.51 27.74
CA MET A 542 -4.50 40.34 26.72
C MET A 542 -5.62 39.53 26.05
N GLU A 543 -6.80 40.13 25.95
CA GLU A 543 -7.93 39.58 25.22
C GLU A 543 -8.16 40.41 23.96
N TYR A 544 -7.95 39.78 22.81
CA TYR A 544 -8.14 40.38 21.49
C TYR A 544 -9.51 39.98 20.94
N GLU A 545 -10.33 40.95 20.56
CA GLU A 545 -11.61 40.70 19.89
C GLU A 545 -11.34 40.44 18.40
N ILE A 546 -11.65 39.23 17.92
CA ILE A 546 -11.53 38.85 16.52
C ILE A 546 -12.82 39.25 15.81
N LEU A 547 -12.68 40.21 14.90
CA LEU A 547 -13.80 40.73 14.13
C LEU A 547 -14.06 39.86 12.90
N HIS A 548 -13.01 39.58 12.13
CA HIS A 548 -13.08 38.72 10.95
C HIS A 548 -11.79 37.93 10.75
N VAL A 549 -11.96 36.67 10.34
CA VAL A 549 -10.87 35.81 9.86
C VAL A 549 -11.07 35.61 8.36
N LEU A 550 -10.12 36.12 7.57
CA LEU A 550 -10.04 35.88 6.15
C LEU A 550 -9.18 34.64 5.94
N GLU A 551 -9.84 33.49 5.84
CA GLU A 551 -9.20 32.18 5.76
C GLU A 551 -8.24 32.05 4.58
N PHE A 552 -7.28 31.14 4.73
CA PHE A 552 -6.38 30.74 3.66
C PHE A 552 -7.15 29.99 2.56
N ASN A 553 -6.89 30.35 1.31
CA ASN A 553 -7.30 29.59 0.13
C ASN A 553 -6.13 29.48 -0.85
N SER A 554 -6.04 28.38 -1.59
CA SER A 554 -5.04 28.09 -2.61
C SER A 554 -4.95 29.16 -3.71
N THR A 555 -6.05 29.86 -3.97
CA THR A 555 -6.13 30.99 -4.91
C THR A 555 -5.45 32.24 -4.34
N ARG A 556 -5.77 32.61 -3.09
CA ARG A 556 -5.28 33.84 -2.42
C ARG A 556 -3.88 33.69 -1.83
N LYS A 557 -3.48 32.48 -1.43
CA LYS A 557 -2.16 32.11 -0.84
C LYS A 557 -1.71 32.99 0.35
N ARG A 558 -2.68 33.50 1.10
CA ARG A 558 -2.49 34.32 2.30
C ARG A 558 -3.68 34.15 3.23
N GLN A 559 -3.49 34.50 4.48
CA GLN A 559 -4.48 34.51 5.53
C GLN A 559 -4.37 35.81 6.31
N SER A 560 -5.52 36.34 6.70
CA SER A 560 -5.55 37.60 7.45
C SER A 560 -6.55 37.54 8.59
N VAL A 561 -6.24 38.26 9.67
CA VAL A 561 -7.10 38.38 10.85
C VAL A 561 -7.25 39.86 11.16
N ILE A 562 -8.50 40.31 11.27
CA ILE A 562 -8.84 41.65 11.72
C ILE A 562 -9.23 41.53 13.19
N CYS A 563 -8.49 42.23 14.05
CA CYS A 563 -8.72 42.21 15.48
C CYS A 563 -8.81 43.63 16.05
N ARG A 564 -9.53 43.75 17.17
CA ARG A 564 -9.59 44.94 17.99
C ARG A 564 -8.83 44.68 19.29
N TYR A 565 -7.92 45.60 19.60
CA TYR A 565 -7.15 45.59 20.83
C TYR A 565 -8.00 46.06 22.02
N PRO A 566 -7.59 45.75 23.27
CA PRO A 566 -8.27 46.25 24.47
C PRO A 566 -8.34 47.79 24.56
N ASP A 567 -7.43 48.50 23.90
CA ASP A 567 -7.39 49.97 23.81
C ASP A 567 -8.32 50.54 22.72
N GLY A 568 -9.01 49.67 21.98
CA GLY A 568 -9.91 50.03 20.87
C GLY A 568 -9.25 50.14 19.50
N GLN A 569 -7.93 49.94 19.40
CA GLN A 569 -7.22 50.02 18.12
C GLN A 569 -7.59 48.84 17.20
N LEU A 570 -7.84 49.12 15.92
CA LEU A 570 -8.13 48.12 14.89
C LEU A 570 -6.87 47.79 14.09
N ILE A 571 -6.50 46.51 14.06
CA ILE A 571 -5.31 46.02 13.36
C ILE A 571 -5.69 44.83 12.48
N LEU A 572 -5.21 44.90 11.23
CA LEU A 572 -5.20 43.79 10.29
C LEU A 572 -3.81 43.14 10.34
N TYR A 573 -3.74 41.87 10.70
CA TYR A 573 -2.56 41.05 10.48
C TYR A 573 -2.73 40.21 9.22
N CYS A 574 -1.68 40.10 8.42
CA CYS A 574 -1.65 39.31 7.20
C CYS A 574 -0.38 38.46 7.15
N LYS A 575 -0.53 37.18 6.87
CA LYS A 575 0.58 36.26 6.60
C LYS A 575 0.36 35.54 5.27
N GLY A 576 1.41 35.35 4.49
CA GLY A 576 1.28 34.69 3.19
C GLY A 576 2.59 34.51 2.44
N ALA A 577 2.46 34.05 1.20
CA ALA A 577 3.59 33.89 0.29
C ALA A 577 4.28 35.24 0.00
N ASP A 578 5.59 35.17 -0.22
CA ASP A 578 6.47 36.29 -0.56
C ASP A 578 5.92 37.17 -1.69
N THR A 579 5.64 36.58 -2.87
CA THR A 579 5.17 37.36 -4.02
C THR A 579 3.84 38.06 -3.75
N VAL A 580 2.94 37.40 -3.01
CA VAL A 580 1.58 37.87 -2.74
C VAL A 580 1.59 39.04 -1.76
N ILE A 581 2.40 38.96 -0.70
CA ILE A 581 2.49 40.05 0.28
C ILE A 581 3.23 41.25 -0.34
N TYR A 582 4.29 41.02 -1.12
CA TYR A 582 5.09 42.09 -1.73
C TYR A 582 4.32 43.00 -2.71
N GLU A 583 3.34 42.44 -3.43
CA GLU A 583 2.42 43.18 -4.31
C GLU A 583 1.47 44.12 -3.55
N ARG A 584 1.23 43.84 -2.26
CA ARG A 584 0.21 44.51 -1.42
C ARG A 584 0.80 45.45 -0.39
N MET A 585 2.11 45.61 -0.38
CA MET A 585 2.83 46.51 0.52
C MET A 585 2.56 47.98 0.19
N ALA A 586 2.50 48.83 1.21
CA ALA A 586 2.47 50.28 1.01
C ALA A 586 3.75 50.80 0.33
N GLU A 587 3.60 51.75 -0.59
CA GLU A 587 4.71 52.44 -1.23
C GLU A 587 5.22 53.59 -0.33
N GLY A 588 6.54 53.74 -0.20
CA GLY A 588 7.16 54.84 0.56
C GLY A 588 8.15 54.39 1.67
N PRO A 589 8.62 55.33 2.51
CA PRO A 589 9.68 55.08 3.51
C PRO A 589 9.24 54.18 4.68
N VAL A 590 7.94 53.88 4.79
CA VAL A 590 7.36 52.99 5.81
C VAL A 590 7.89 51.56 5.67
N ASN A 591 8.26 51.12 4.46
CA ASN A 591 8.77 49.78 4.17
C ASN A 591 10.28 49.76 3.88
N GLN A 592 11.08 50.44 4.70
CA GLN A 592 12.53 50.54 4.56
C GLN A 592 13.29 49.19 4.58
N TYR A 593 12.68 48.12 5.10
CA TYR A 593 13.30 46.79 5.21
C TYR A 593 12.98 45.83 4.06
N LYS A 594 12.29 46.30 3.01
CA LYS A 594 11.75 45.47 1.92
C LYS A 594 12.84 44.74 1.14
N GLU A 595 13.95 45.42 0.81
CA GLU A 595 15.06 44.84 0.06
C GLU A 595 15.85 43.82 0.89
N ALA A 596 16.29 44.20 2.10
CA ALA A 596 17.03 43.29 2.98
C ALA A 596 16.23 42.01 3.31
N THR A 597 14.93 42.14 3.55
CA THR A 597 14.06 40.99 3.81
C THR A 597 13.89 40.11 2.56
N ARG A 598 13.92 40.69 1.35
CA ARG A 598 13.87 39.92 0.09
C ARG A 598 15.12 39.08 -0.09
N ASP A 599 16.29 39.64 0.16
CA ASP A 599 17.55 38.91 0.08
C ASP A 599 17.58 37.75 1.10
N HIS A 600 17.02 37.96 2.31
CA HIS A 600 16.88 36.90 3.31
C HIS A 600 15.89 35.82 2.88
N LEU A 601 14.77 36.16 2.27
CA LEU A 601 13.79 35.20 1.74
C LEU A 601 14.42 34.31 0.66
N GLU A 602 15.16 34.91 -0.29
CA GLU A 602 15.87 34.15 -1.32
C GLU A 602 16.90 33.20 -0.71
N LYS A 603 17.64 33.67 0.31
CA LYS A 603 18.59 32.83 1.04
C LYS A 603 17.91 31.66 1.77
N PHE A 604 16.81 31.92 2.49
CA PHE A 604 16.05 30.88 3.18
C PHE A 604 15.43 29.87 2.20
N GLY A 605 14.92 30.32 1.06
CA GLY A 605 14.43 29.45 -0.01
C GLY A 605 15.54 28.57 -0.60
N ALA A 606 16.74 29.13 -0.81
CA ALA A 606 17.93 28.39 -1.25
C ALA A 606 18.39 27.35 -0.21
N ASP A 607 18.21 27.64 1.08
CA ASP A 607 18.46 26.71 2.19
C ASP A 607 17.38 25.61 2.32
N GLY A 608 16.34 25.64 1.48
CA GLY A 608 15.21 24.72 1.48
C GLY A 608 14.22 24.92 2.63
N LEU A 609 14.21 26.11 3.24
CA LEU A 609 13.25 26.48 4.26
C LEU A 609 11.97 27.03 3.60
N ARG A 610 10.81 26.70 4.17
CA ARG A 610 9.54 27.29 3.77
C ARG A 610 9.45 28.70 4.34
N THR A 611 9.23 29.69 3.47
CA THR A 611 9.19 31.09 3.86
C THR A 611 7.79 31.66 3.84
N LEU A 612 7.44 32.43 4.87
CA LEU A 612 6.21 33.23 4.92
C LEU A 612 6.54 34.67 5.28
N CYS A 613 5.90 35.61 4.61
CA CYS A 613 5.97 37.03 4.92
C CYS A 613 4.86 37.40 5.90
N LEU A 614 5.21 38.25 6.87
CA LEU A 614 4.30 38.77 7.89
C LEU A 614 4.19 40.27 7.72
N ALA A 615 2.97 40.76 7.64
CA ALA A 615 2.68 42.17 7.49
C ALA A 615 1.46 42.55 8.32
N TYR A 616 1.34 43.84 8.62
CA TYR A 616 0.21 44.38 9.37
C TYR A 616 -0.23 45.73 8.82
N ARG A 617 -1.43 46.16 9.20
CA ARG A 617 -1.97 47.47 8.87
C ARG A 617 -2.88 47.97 9.98
N HIS A 618 -2.67 49.20 10.42
CA HIS A 618 -3.64 49.90 11.27
C HIS A 618 -4.84 50.34 10.44
N LEU A 619 -6.03 50.05 10.93
CA LEU A 619 -7.29 50.42 10.30
C LEU A 619 -7.97 51.53 11.10
N THR A 620 -8.58 52.49 10.41
CA THR A 620 -9.51 53.44 11.03
C THR A 620 -10.92 52.83 11.07
N ALA A 621 -11.74 53.28 12.03
CA ALA A 621 -13.11 52.80 12.17
C ALA A 621 -13.91 52.97 10.86
N ASP A 622 -13.80 54.12 10.21
CA ASP A 622 -14.51 54.41 8.96
C ASP A 622 -14.16 53.43 7.82
N VAL A 623 -12.88 53.08 7.69
CA VAL A 623 -12.41 52.13 6.65
C VAL A 623 -12.93 50.74 6.94
N TYR A 624 -12.90 50.32 8.21
CA TYR A 624 -13.40 49.01 8.63
C TYR A 624 -14.91 48.89 8.45
N GLU A 625 -15.70 49.88 8.89
CA GLU A 625 -17.16 49.85 8.77
C GLU A 625 -17.61 49.82 7.30
N GLY A 626 -17.04 50.69 6.45
CA GLY A 626 -17.33 50.70 5.03
C GLY A 626 -16.92 49.41 4.29
N TRP A 627 -15.90 48.71 4.78
CA TRP A 627 -15.52 47.38 4.28
C TRP A 627 -16.45 46.29 4.81
N ASN A 628 -16.81 46.31 6.09
CA ASN A 628 -17.65 45.31 6.75
C ASN A 628 -19.06 45.26 6.13
N GLU A 629 -19.64 46.41 5.76
CA GLU A 629 -20.89 46.45 5.01
C GLU A 629 -20.81 45.68 3.68
N LYS A 630 -19.75 45.91 2.90
CA LYS A 630 -19.51 45.20 1.63
C LYS A 630 -19.26 43.71 1.87
N PHE A 631 -18.56 43.36 2.95
CA PHE A 631 -18.27 41.99 3.32
C PHE A 631 -19.55 41.21 3.69
N ILE A 632 -20.44 41.82 4.47
CA ILE A 632 -21.75 41.25 4.81
C ILE A 632 -22.61 41.06 3.55
N GLN A 633 -22.59 42.04 2.63
CA GLN A 633 -23.28 41.92 1.34
C GLN A 633 -22.73 40.76 0.50
N ALA A 634 -21.40 40.61 0.42
CA ALA A 634 -20.77 39.50 -0.28
C ALA A 634 -21.11 38.14 0.34
N LYS A 635 -21.10 38.04 1.68
CA LYS A 635 -21.46 36.82 2.43
C LYS A 635 -22.93 36.43 2.24
N SER A 636 -23.80 37.41 2.05
CA SER A 636 -25.24 37.23 1.82
C SER A 636 -25.59 36.93 0.35
N ALA A 637 -24.61 36.92 -0.56
CA ALA A 637 -24.85 36.68 -1.98
C ALA A 637 -25.23 35.21 -2.27
N LEU A 638 -26.28 35.02 -3.07
CA LEU A 638 -26.76 33.68 -3.47
C LEU A 638 -25.96 33.05 -4.62
N ARG A 639 -25.26 33.86 -5.43
CA ARG A 639 -24.43 33.43 -6.56
C ARG A 639 -23.01 33.98 -6.42
N ASP A 640 -22.04 33.12 -6.73
CA ASP A 640 -20.59 33.38 -6.70
C ASP A 640 -20.12 33.95 -5.35
N ARG A 641 -20.69 33.44 -4.25
CA ARG A 641 -20.44 33.92 -2.89
C ARG A 641 -18.95 33.93 -2.55
N GLU A 642 -18.25 32.82 -2.77
CA GLU A 642 -16.82 32.69 -2.46
C GLU A 642 -15.98 33.68 -3.26
N LYS A 643 -16.24 33.82 -4.56
CA LYS A 643 -15.53 34.77 -5.42
C LYS A 643 -15.74 36.22 -4.97
N LYS A 644 -16.96 36.60 -4.60
CA LYS A 644 -17.26 37.94 -4.08
C LYS A 644 -16.60 38.20 -2.73
N ILE A 645 -16.56 37.20 -1.85
CA ILE A 645 -15.83 37.29 -0.57
C ILE A 645 -14.34 37.52 -0.84
N ASP A 646 -13.75 36.79 -1.78
CA ASP A 646 -12.34 36.95 -2.16
C ASP A 646 -12.06 38.35 -2.74
N GLU A 647 -12.94 38.85 -3.62
CA GLU A 647 -12.84 40.21 -4.18
C GLU A 647 -12.91 41.30 -3.10
N VAL A 648 -13.80 41.14 -2.11
CA VAL A 648 -13.92 42.11 -1.00
C VAL A 648 -12.73 41.99 -0.04
N ALA A 649 -12.24 40.77 0.24
CA ALA A 649 -11.05 40.56 1.06
C ALA A 649 -9.81 41.25 0.45
N GLU A 650 -9.67 41.21 -0.87
CA GLU A 650 -8.59 41.88 -1.60
C GLU A 650 -8.57 43.41 -1.39
N LEU A 651 -9.72 44.04 -1.08
CA LEU A 651 -9.80 45.49 -0.89
C LEU A 651 -9.13 45.96 0.42
N ILE A 652 -9.28 45.21 1.51
CA ILE A 652 -8.74 45.59 2.82
C ILE A 652 -7.27 45.21 2.99
N GLU A 653 -6.79 44.23 2.22
CA GLU A 653 -5.44 43.67 2.29
C GLU A 653 -4.40 44.44 1.47
N LYS A 654 -4.67 45.71 1.13
CA LYS A 654 -3.73 46.61 0.45
C LYS A 654 -2.98 47.48 1.46
N GLU A 655 -1.90 48.13 1.02
CA GLU A 655 -1.12 49.09 1.81
C GLU A 655 -0.57 48.49 3.13
N LEU A 656 -0.09 47.25 3.06
CA LEU A 656 0.46 46.55 4.22
C LEU A 656 1.87 47.05 4.59
N VAL A 657 2.19 47.04 5.88
CA VAL A 657 3.53 47.32 6.43
C VAL A 657 4.22 46.00 6.75
N LEU A 658 5.41 45.80 6.19
CA LEU A 658 6.20 44.57 6.37
C LEU A 658 6.83 44.51 7.77
N LEU A 659 6.54 43.45 8.53
CA LEU A 659 7.20 43.16 9.81
C LEU A 659 8.50 42.37 9.58
N GLY A 660 8.43 41.38 8.69
CA GLY A 660 9.53 40.47 8.43
C GLY A 660 9.09 39.18 7.73
N CYS A 661 9.93 38.15 7.82
CA CYS A 661 9.62 36.81 7.32
C CYS A 661 10.04 35.71 8.29
N THR A 662 9.36 34.57 8.21
CA THR A 662 9.68 33.35 8.94
C THR A 662 10.23 32.30 7.99
N ALA A 663 11.08 31.43 8.52
CA ALA A 663 11.64 30.31 7.80
C ALA A 663 11.46 29.02 8.62
N ILE A 664 10.65 28.12 8.07
CA ILE A 664 10.23 26.86 8.70
C ILE A 664 10.95 25.71 8.00
N GLU A 665 11.57 24.84 8.78
CA GLU A 665 12.27 23.65 8.27
C GLU A 665 11.29 22.46 8.19
N ASP A 666 11.25 21.80 7.02
CA ASP A 666 10.61 20.50 6.83
C ASP A 666 11.70 19.43 6.82
N LYS A 667 11.90 18.78 7.97
CA LYS A 667 13.02 17.86 8.17
C LYS A 667 12.87 16.56 7.39
N LEU A 668 13.99 16.03 6.89
CA LEU A 668 14.06 14.67 6.35
C LEU A 668 13.77 13.62 7.43
N GLN A 669 13.19 12.48 7.03
CA GLN A 669 13.11 11.33 7.93
C GLN A 669 14.51 10.82 8.29
N GLU A 670 14.61 10.15 9.43
CA GLU A 670 15.88 9.62 9.93
C GLU A 670 16.50 8.64 8.93
N GLY A 671 17.72 8.90 8.49
CA GLY A 671 18.50 7.97 7.66
C GLY A 671 18.06 7.89 6.19
N VAL A 672 17.23 8.82 5.70
CA VAL A 672 16.82 8.89 4.28
C VAL A 672 18.00 8.97 3.32
N PRO A 673 18.98 9.89 3.49
CA PRO A 673 20.10 10.00 2.54
C PRO A 673 20.92 8.71 2.45
N ASN A 674 21.25 8.10 3.59
CA ASN A 674 21.96 6.83 3.66
C ASN A 674 21.16 5.68 2.98
N CYS A 675 19.84 5.66 3.18
CA CYS A 675 18.97 4.67 2.56
C CYS A 675 18.97 4.80 1.03
N ILE A 676 18.77 6.01 0.50
CA ILE A 676 18.77 6.31 -0.94
C ILE A 676 20.12 5.95 -1.56
N GLU A 677 21.23 6.35 -0.91
CA GLU A 677 22.57 6.01 -1.39
C GLU A 677 22.79 4.48 -1.44
N THR A 678 22.39 3.76 -0.38
CA THR A 678 22.54 2.30 -0.32
C THR A 678 21.72 1.61 -1.42
N LEU A 679 20.47 2.06 -1.64
CA LEU A 679 19.58 1.51 -2.68
C LEU A 679 20.09 1.87 -4.09
N SER A 680 20.65 3.06 -4.28
CA SER A 680 21.28 3.45 -5.55
C SER A 680 22.49 2.57 -5.86
N ARG A 681 23.34 2.26 -4.87
CA ARG A 681 24.46 1.30 -5.02
C ARG A 681 23.98 -0.13 -5.34
N ALA A 682 22.79 -0.52 -4.86
CA ALA A 682 22.14 -1.78 -5.25
C ALA A 682 21.69 -1.81 -6.73
N GLY A 683 21.79 -0.69 -7.46
CA GLY A 683 21.34 -0.57 -8.84
C GLY A 683 19.87 -0.21 -8.99
N ILE A 684 19.21 0.24 -7.91
CA ILE A 684 17.82 0.69 -7.94
C ILE A 684 17.79 2.18 -8.28
N LYS A 685 16.96 2.55 -9.26
CA LYS A 685 16.74 3.94 -9.66
C LYS A 685 15.58 4.52 -8.86
N ILE A 686 15.79 5.67 -8.23
CA ILE A 686 14.80 6.32 -7.37
C ILE A 686 14.34 7.60 -8.06
N TRP A 687 13.03 7.74 -8.23
CA TRP A 687 12.40 8.89 -8.86
C TRP A 687 11.50 9.58 -7.83
N MET A 688 11.66 10.88 -7.67
CA MET A 688 10.87 11.70 -6.75
C MET A 688 9.71 12.35 -7.53
N LEU A 689 8.47 12.12 -7.09
CA LEU A 689 7.28 12.69 -7.74
C LEU A 689 6.55 13.57 -6.73
N THR A 690 6.72 14.90 -6.81
CA THR A 690 6.21 15.85 -5.81
C THR A 690 5.24 16.88 -6.39
N GLY A 691 4.27 17.31 -5.58
CA GLY A 691 3.40 18.45 -5.87
C GLY A 691 4.08 19.82 -5.65
N ASP A 692 5.28 19.84 -5.08
CA ASP A 692 6.00 21.07 -4.74
C ASP A 692 6.57 21.81 -5.95
N LYS A 693 6.98 23.05 -5.71
CA LYS A 693 7.71 23.88 -6.67
C LYS A 693 9.07 23.26 -7.04
N LEU A 694 9.56 23.65 -8.22
CA LEU A 694 10.83 23.22 -8.79
C LEU A 694 12.02 23.43 -7.83
N GLU A 695 12.20 24.63 -7.25
CA GLU A 695 13.38 24.92 -6.42
C GLU A 695 13.42 24.03 -5.16
N THR A 696 12.27 23.88 -4.50
CA THR A 696 12.13 23.03 -3.30
C THR A 696 12.41 21.56 -3.62
N ALA A 697 11.88 21.06 -4.74
CA ALA A 697 12.10 19.69 -5.19
C ALA A 697 13.59 19.42 -5.46
N ILE A 698 14.29 20.35 -6.11
CA ILE A 698 15.73 20.25 -6.37
C ILE A 698 16.51 20.25 -5.06
N ASN A 699 16.23 21.18 -4.14
CA ASN A 699 16.93 21.27 -2.85
C ASN A 699 16.78 19.99 -2.02
N ILE A 700 15.58 19.42 -1.98
CA ILE A 700 15.34 18.14 -1.28
C ILE A 700 16.01 16.99 -2.00
N ALA A 701 16.04 16.97 -3.34
CA ALA A 701 16.75 15.96 -4.09
C ALA A 701 18.25 15.95 -3.78
N TYR A 702 18.88 17.12 -3.60
CA TYR A 702 20.26 17.21 -3.11
C TYR A 702 20.42 16.75 -1.66
N ALA A 703 19.52 17.19 -0.77
CA ALA A 703 19.56 16.82 0.65
C ALA A 703 19.45 15.30 0.86
N CYS A 704 18.59 14.66 0.07
CA CYS A 704 18.40 13.21 0.01
C CYS A 704 19.55 12.46 -0.68
N SER A 705 20.57 13.16 -1.21
CA SER A 705 21.63 12.58 -2.05
C SER A 705 21.10 11.84 -3.28
N LEU A 706 19.93 12.25 -3.77
CA LEU A 706 19.32 11.73 -4.99
C LEU A 706 19.98 12.33 -6.24
N VAL A 707 20.29 13.62 -6.18
CA VAL A 707 21.05 14.36 -7.19
C VAL A 707 22.39 14.78 -6.57
N SER A 708 23.48 14.55 -7.30
CA SER A 708 24.84 14.95 -6.90
C SER A 708 25.38 16.01 -7.87
N ASN A 709 26.41 16.76 -7.45
CA ASN A 709 27.00 17.81 -8.28
C ASN A 709 27.67 17.28 -9.55
N ASP A 710 28.19 16.05 -9.49
CA ASP A 710 28.84 15.40 -10.63
C ASP A 710 27.82 14.96 -11.70
N MET A 711 26.51 15.08 -11.42
CA MET A 711 25.46 14.69 -12.34
C MET A 711 25.07 15.81 -13.30
N THR A 712 25.03 15.50 -14.59
CA THR A 712 24.48 16.40 -15.60
C THR A 712 22.97 16.50 -15.42
N GLN A 713 22.44 17.72 -15.26
CA GLN A 713 21.02 17.98 -15.01
C GLN A 713 20.32 18.50 -16.25
N PHE A 714 19.25 17.83 -16.66
CA PHE A 714 18.32 18.27 -17.69
C PHE A 714 17.08 18.85 -17.03
N ILE A 715 16.76 20.13 -17.27
CA ILE A 715 15.63 20.82 -16.61
C ILE A 715 14.58 21.24 -17.66
N LEU A 716 13.41 20.62 -17.58
CA LEU A 716 12.23 20.92 -18.40
C LEU A 716 11.22 21.71 -17.56
N ASN A 717 11.14 23.01 -17.79
CA ASN A 717 10.27 23.94 -17.07
C ASN A 717 9.40 24.73 -18.07
N SER A 718 8.13 24.93 -17.75
CA SER A 718 7.21 25.77 -18.51
C SER A 718 7.31 27.26 -18.15
N ASP A 719 7.92 27.61 -17.02
CA ASP A 719 8.04 29.00 -16.53
C ASP A 719 9.14 29.79 -17.27
N VAL A 720 9.10 29.81 -18.61
CA VAL A 720 10.03 30.55 -19.48
C VAL A 720 9.38 31.85 -19.95
N LYS A 721 10.16 32.92 -20.11
CA LYS A 721 9.66 34.25 -20.55
C LYS A 721 8.78 34.18 -21.81
N GLU A 722 9.20 33.39 -22.80
CA GLU A 722 8.46 33.20 -24.06
C GLU A 722 7.03 32.66 -23.86
N ILE A 723 6.83 31.77 -22.87
CA ILE A 723 5.52 31.19 -22.55
C ILE A 723 4.69 32.20 -21.75
N ARG A 724 5.31 32.90 -20.80
CA ARG A 724 4.63 33.94 -19.99
C ARG A 724 4.10 35.07 -20.86
N ASP A 725 4.88 35.53 -21.84
CA ASP A 725 4.48 36.60 -22.76
C ASP A 725 3.27 36.22 -23.64
N ILE A 726 3.00 34.92 -23.82
CA ILE A 726 1.83 34.40 -24.54
C ILE A 726 0.65 34.19 -23.57
N GLU A 727 0.92 33.70 -22.35
CA GLU A 727 -0.07 33.57 -21.28
C GLU A 727 -0.69 34.93 -20.93
N ASP A 728 0.12 35.99 -20.85
CA ASP A 728 -0.33 37.35 -20.56
C ASP A 728 -1.24 37.93 -21.66
N ARG A 729 -1.21 37.37 -22.88
CA ARG A 729 -2.12 37.72 -23.98
C ARG A 729 -3.47 36.99 -23.89
N GLY A 730 -3.61 36.03 -22.98
CA GLY A 730 -4.87 35.33 -22.69
C GLY A 730 -5.26 34.23 -23.69
N ASP A 731 -4.38 33.84 -24.63
CA ASP A 731 -4.67 32.79 -25.61
C ASP A 731 -4.23 31.41 -25.09
N THR A 732 -5.21 30.65 -24.59
CA THR A 732 -4.99 29.31 -24.02
C THR A 732 -4.56 28.28 -25.06
N TYR A 733 -4.99 28.40 -26.32
CA TYR A 733 -4.61 27.45 -27.38
C TYR A 733 -3.17 27.69 -27.85
N ALA A 734 -2.81 28.96 -28.10
CA ALA A 734 -1.45 29.32 -28.49
C ALA A 734 -0.43 28.96 -27.40
N THR A 735 -0.78 29.13 -26.13
CA THR A 735 0.05 28.71 -24.99
C THR A 735 0.29 27.19 -25.01
N ALA A 736 -0.78 26.40 -25.18
CA ALA A 736 -0.67 24.95 -25.19
C ALA A 736 0.22 24.43 -26.34
N GLN A 737 0.11 25.03 -27.53
CA GLN A 737 0.95 24.68 -28.67
C GLN A 737 2.42 25.06 -28.44
N ALA A 738 2.68 26.27 -27.94
CA ALA A 738 4.03 26.74 -27.64
C ALA A 738 4.74 25.87 -26.60
N VAL A 739 4.04 25.43 -25.55
CA VAL A 739 4.58 24.51 -24.54
C VAL A 739 4.89 23.14 -25.16
N GLY A 740 3.99 22.59 -25.98
CA GLY A 740 4.21 21.31 -26.66
C GLY A 740 5.44 21.34 -27.58
N ASP A 741 5.58 22.38 -28.40
CA ASP A 741 6.71 22.54 -29.33
C ASP A 741 8.04 22.78 -28.61
N LEU A 742 8.02 23.49 -27.47
CA LEU A 742 9.20 23.66 -26.61
C LEU A 742 9.64 22.33 -26.00
N VAL A 743 8.69 21.57 -25.45
CA VAL A 743 8.95 20.28 -24.81
C VAL A 743 9.53 19.30 -25.83
N GLY A 744 8.96 19.21 -27.04
CA GLY A 744 9.48 18.36 -28.11
C GLY A 744 10.93 18.69 -28.47
N ARG A 745 11.22 19.97 -28.80
CA ARG A 745 12.57 20.41 -29.17
C ARG A 745 13.61 20.14 -28.07
N ARG A 746 13.32 20.54 -26.83
CA ARG A 746 14.27 20.34 -25.71
C ARG A 746 14.49 18.87 -25.40
N MET A 747 13.47 18.03 -25.52
CA MET A 747 13.62 16.60 -25.27
C MET A 747 14.50 15.92 -26.32
N ASP A 748 14.37 16.30 -27.58
CA ASP A 748 15.25 15.79 -28.65
C ASP A 748 16.70 16.26 -28.44
N GLU A 749 16.90 17.51 -28.04
CA GLU A 749 18.22 18.05 -27.68
C GLU A 749 18.84 17.31 -26.49
N TYR A 750 18.07 17.09 -25.42
CA TYR A 750 18.53 16.38 -24.22
C TYR A 750 18.79 14.90 -24.49
N LEU A 751 17.99 14.26 -25.33
CA LEU A 751 18.24 12.88 -25.74
C LEU A 751 19.57 12.77 -26.51
N ALA A 752 19.83 13.66 -27.46
CA ALA A 752 21.08 13.69 -28.20
C ALA A 752 22.29 13.93 -27.28
N GLN A 753 22.15 14.82 -26.28
CA GLN A 753 23.20 15.04 -25.27
C GLN A 753 23.40 13.83 -24.37
N ALA A 754 22.32 13.18 -23.93
CA ALA A 754 22.39 11.98 -23.11
C ALA A 754 23.08 10.81 -23.85
N GLU A 755 22.79 10.64 -25.15
CA GLU A 755 23.45 9.64 -26.00
C GLU A 755 24.96 9.90 -26.15
N GLN A 756 25.40 11.16 -26.15
CA GLN A 756 26.83 11.51 -26.17
C GLN A 756 27.52 11.24 -24.83
N LEU A 757 26.82 11.47 -23.71
CA LEU A 757 27.34 11.28 -22.35
C LEU A 757 27.48 9.79 -21.96
N GLY A 758 26.77 8.89 -22.63
CA GLY A 758 26.87 7.45 -22.40
C GLY A 758 26.42 7.04 -21.00
N ASP A 759 27.34 6.48 -20.21
CA ASP A 759 27.08 5.95 -18.85
C ASP A 759 27.38 6.98 -17.74
N ALA A 760 27.48 8.27 -18.08
CA ALA A 760 27.63 9.33 -17.09
C ALA A 760 26.37 9.45 -16.22
N ASP A 761 26.53 9.85 -14.95
CA ASP A 761 25.40 10.06 -14.07
C ASP A 761 24.58 11.29 -14.55
N MET A 762 23.32 11.06 -14.89
CA MET A 762 22.40 12.09 -15.39
C MET A 762 21.14 12.17 -14.51
N ALA A 763 20.59 13.37 -14.35
CA ALA A 763 19.33 13.62 -13.66
C ALA A 763 18.38 14.45 -14.53
N LEU A 764 17.10 14.05 -14.58
CA LEU A 764 16.05 14.80 -15.27
C LEU A 764 15.13 15.47 -14.24
N VAL A 765 14.89 16.76 -14.39
CA VAL A 765 13.91 17.52 -13.61
C VAL A 765 12.82 18.03 -14.55
N ILE A 766 11.56 17.66 -14.31
CA ILE A 766 10.43 18.01 -15.19
C ILE A 766 9.26 18.59 -14.40
N ASP A 767 8.68 19.66 -14.91
CA ASP A 767 7.46 20.27 -14.34
C ASP A 767 6.18 19.55 -14.80
N GLY A 768 5.14 19.55 -13.96
CA GLY A 768 3.88 18.86 -14.20
C GLY A 768 3.14 19.31 -15.47
N ARG A 769 3.27 20.58 -15.86
CA ARG A 769 2.72 21.07 -17.14
C ARG A 769 3.46 20.48 -18.34
N CYS A 770 4.80 20.51 -18.32
CA CYS A 770 5.61 19.88 -19.37
C CYS A 770 5.40 18.37 -19.44
N LEU A 771 5.24 17.73 -18.28
CA LEU A 771 5.02 16.29 -18.18
C LEU A 771 3.70 15.85 -18.84
N MET A 772 2.65 16.68 -18.79
CA MET A 772 1.38 16.39 -19.46
C MET A 772 1.57 16.17 -20.97
N TYR A 773 2.32 17.05 -21.64
CA TYR A 773 2.63 16.91 -23.06
C TYR A 773 3.63 15.79 -23.33
N ALA A 774 4.61 15.60 -22.44
CA ALA A 774 5.60 14.53 -22.57
C ALA A 774 5.00 13.11 -22.41
N LEU A 775 3.89 12.98 -21.67
CA LEU A 775 3.17 11.72 -21.47
C LEU A 775 2.18 11.40 -22.60
N ASP A 776 1.91 12.33 -23.51
CA ASP A 776 0.96 12.15 -24.61
C ASP A 776 1.41 10.96 -25.51
N PRO A 777 0.58 9.90 -25.62
CA PRO A 777 0.93 8.69 -26.36
C PRO A 777 1.22 8.91 -27.84
N LEU A 778 0.67 9.96 -28.44
CA LEU A 778 0.72 10.18 -29.89
C LEU A 778 2.01 10.87 -30.36
N THR A 779 2.78 11.48 -29.45
CA THR A 779 3.88 12.38 -29.82
C THR A 779 5.19 12.06 -29.12
N LEU A 780 5.28 12.29 -27.80
CA LEU A 780 6.57 12.39 -27.09
C LEU A 780 6.83 11.30 -26.04
N ARG A 781 5.84 10.44 -25.77
CA ARG A 781 5.92 9.38 -24.76
C ARG A 781 7.14 8.45 -24.93
N GLY A 782 7.47 8.10 -26.17
CA GLY A 782 8.62 7.25 -26.49
C GLY A 782 9.97 7.94 -26.23
N THR A 783 10.08 9.22 -26.55
CA THR A 783 11.28 10.04 -26.29
C THR A 783 11.48 10.25 -24.80
N LEU A 784 10.40 10.54 -24.05
CA LEU A 784 10.42 10.62 -22.59
C LEU A 784 10.97 9.35 -21.97
N LEU A 785 10.43 8.20 -22.39
CA LEU A 785 10.83 6.92 -21.85
C LEU A 785 12.33 6.67 -22.04
N LYS A 786 12.87 6.92 -23.24
CA LYS A 786 14.31 6.76 -23.52
C LYS A 786 15.17 7.66 -22.64
N LEU A 787 14.83 8.95 -22.56
CA LEU A 787 15.58 9.92 -21.75
C LEU A 787 15.57 9.51 -20.27
N CYS A 788 14.40 9.16 -19.72
CA CYS A 788 14.28 8.75 -18.33
C CYS A 788 15.02 7.42 -18.04
N MET A 789 15.06 6.48 -19.00
CA MET A 789 15.79 5.22 -18.88
C MET A 789 17.31 5.42 -18.83
N MET A 790 17.84 6.50 -19.41
CA MET A 790 19.26 6.86 -19.34
C MET A 790 19.60 7.60 -18.05
N CYS A 791 18.65 8.35 -17.50
CA CYS A 791 18.84 9.05 -16.23
C CYS A 791 18.93 8.07 -15.03
N ARG A 792 19.75 8.44 -14.05
CA ARG A 792 19.87 7.74 -12.77
C ARG A 792 18.81 8.18 -11.77
N ALA A 793 18.48 9.47 -11.79
CA ALA A 793 17.44 10.09 -10.98
C ALA A 793 16.49 10.91 -11.86
N VAL A 794 15.21 10.90 -11.51
CA VAL A 794 14.19 11.76 -12.13
C VAL A 794 13.42 12.45 -11.03
N VAL A 795 13.23 13.77 -11.14
CA VAL A 795 12.46 14.59 -10.20
C VAL A 795 11.33 15.24 -10.97
N CYS A 796 10.09 14.85 -10.67
CA CYS A 796 8.91 15.49 -11.22
C CYS A 796 8.32 16.44 -10.18
N CYS A 797 8.05 17.68 -10.58
CA CYS A 797 7.56 18.76 -9.71
C CYS A 797 6.16 19.18 -10.14
N ARG A 798 5.39 19.78 -9.23
CA ARG A 798 4.00 20.22 -9.46
C ARG A 798 3.12 19.14 -10.12
N VAL A 799 3.34 17.86 -9.80
CA VAL A 799 2.58 16.75 -10.40
C VAL A 799 1.29 16.45 -9.64
N SER A 800 0.21 16.20 -10.40
CA SER A 800 -1.07 15.73 -9.85
C SER A 800 -1.04 14.23 -9.51
N PRO A 801 -1.93 13.74 -8.63
CA PRO A 801 -2.05 12.30 -8.30
C PRO A 801 -2.22 11.39 -9.52
N LEU A 802 -2.96 11.86 -10.54
CA LEU A 802 -3.14 11.12 -11.78
C LEU A 802 -1.84 11.02 -12.58
N GLN A 803 -1.09 12.11 -12.67
CA GLN A 803 0.20 12.13 -13.36
C GLN A 803 1.23 11.24 -12.66
N LYS A 804 1.24 11.18 -11.32
CA LYS A 804 2.10 10.24 -10.58
C LYS A 804 1.84 8.78 -11.01
N ALA A 805 0.58 8.40 -11.14
CA ALA A 805 0.20 7.09 -11.62
C ALA A 805 0.60 6.86 -13.09
N GLN A 806 0.43 7.86 -13.96
CA GLN A 806 0.82 7.78 -15.38
C GLN A 806 2.33 7.61 -15.60
N VAL A 807 3.16 8.26 -14.78
CA VAL A 807 4.63 8.05 -14.79
C VAL A 807 4.97 6.64 -14.33
N THR A 808 4.26 6.14 -13.32
CA THR A 808 4.46 4.77 -12.82
C THR A 808 4.07 3.73 -13.90
N THR A 809 2.94 3.92 -14.60
CA THR A 809 2.51 3.02 -15.68
C THR A 809 3.40 3.10 -16.90
N LEU A 810 3.97 4.26 -17.23
CA LEU A 810 4.97 4.41 -18.29
C LEU A 810 6.15 3.43 -18.12
N ILE A 811 6.71 3.34 -16.91
CA ILE A 811 7.85 2.44 -16.66
C ILE A 811 7.43 0.99 -16.47
N LYS A 812 6.26 0.77 -15.87
CA LYS A 812 5.72 -0.57 -15.67
C LYS A 812 5.35 -1.25 -16.99
N ASP A 813 4.54 -0.59 -17.83
CA ASP A 813 3.92 -1.21 -18.99
C ASP A 813 4.80 -1.07 -20.25
N ASP A 814 5.37 0.12 -20.49
CA ASP A 814 6.15 0.38 -21.71
C ASP A 814 7.60 -0.07 -21.57
N ALA A 815 8.24 0.18 -20.42
CA ALA A 815 9.60 -0.29 -20.15
C ALA A 815 9.65 -1.74 -19.66
N LYS A 816 8.51 -2.32 -19.25
CA LYS A 816 8.38 -3.67 -18.67
C LYS A 816 9.33 -3.91 -17.49
N LYS A 817 9.51 -2.88 -16.66
CA LYS A 817 10.38 -2.92 -15.47
C LYS A 817 9.56 -3.11 -14.20
N ILE A 818 10.16 -3.75 -13.21
CA ILE A 818 9.51 -3.99 -11.92
C ILE A 818 9.62 -2.72 -11.09
N THR A 819 8.46 -2.22 -10.68
CA THR A 819 8.28 -0.89 -10.10
C THR A 819 7.73 -1.02 -8.68
N LEU A 820 8.32 -0.26 -7.76
CA LEU A 820 7.81 -0.02 -6.42
C LEU A 820 7.38 1.44 -6.32
N SER A 821 6.26 1.71 -5.68
CA SER A 821 5.88 3.07 -5.29
C SER A 821 5.69 3.16 -3.79
N ILE A 822 6.14 4.28 -3.22
CA ILE A 822 6.09 4.56 -1.79
C ILE A 822 5.49 5.95 -1.53
N GLY A 823 4.55 6.02 -0.59
CA GLY A 823 3.83 7.23 -0.20
C GLY A 823 3.15 7.06 1.16
N ASP A 824 2.71 8.16 1.76
CA ASP A 824 1.99 8.18 3.06
C ASP A 824 0.57 8.75 2.93
N GLY A 825 0.32 9.61 1.94
CA GLY A 825 -0.94 10.33 1.79
C GLY A 825 -1.92 9.77 0.75
N ALA A 826 -3.13 10.36 0.74
CA ALA A 826 -4.20 10.13 -0.22
C ALA A 826 -3.76 10.28 -1.69
N ASN A 827 -2.91 11.28 -1.92
CA ASN A 827 -2.41 11.68 -3.23
C ASN A 827 -1.53 10.60 -3.89
N ASP A 828 -1.06 9.63 -3.11
CA ASP A 828 -0.16 8.58 -3.56
C ASP A 828 -0.87 7.26 -3.79
N VAL A 829 -2.14 7.13 -3.38
CA VAL A 829 -2.90 5.88 -3.52
C VAL A 829 -2.96 5.40 -4.97
N SER A 830 -3.18 6.31 -5.92
CA SER A 830 -3.18 5.99 -7.36
C SER A 830 -1.83 5.46 -7.84
N MET A 831 -0.73 6.06 -7.36
CA MET A 831 0.64 5.65 -7.66
C MET A 831 0.97 4.28 -7.02
N ILE A 832 0.56 4.05 -5.77
CA ILE A 832 0.72 2.81 -4.99
C ILE A 832 -0.01 1.64 -5.66
N GLN A 833 -1.23 1.88 -6.15
CA GLN A 833 -2.03 0.87 -6.84
C GLN A 833 -1.52 0.58 -8.26
N ALA A 834 -0.99 1.59 -8.97
CA ALA A 834 -0.47 1.42 -10.32
C ALA A 834 0.80 0.55 -10.38
N ALA A 835 1.70 0.67 -9.40
CA ALA A 835 2.96 -0.07 -9.37
C ALA A 835 2.79 -1.58 -9.14
N HIS A 836 3.83 -2.35 -9.46
CA HIS A 836 3.87 -3.79 -9.14
C HIS A 836 3.81 -4.04 -7.63
N ILE A 837 4.51 -3.21 -6.85
CA ILE A 837 4.48 -3.25 -5.39
C ILE A 837 4.19 -1.85 -4.85
N GLY A 838 3.20 -1.74 -3.98
CA GLY A 838 2.91 -0.53 -3.24
C GLY A 838 3.40 -0.61 -1.80
N VAL A 839 4.13 0.40 -1.33
CA VAL A 839 4.54 0.55 0.07
C VAL A 839 3.88 1.79 0.66
N GLY A 840 3.16 1.62 1.76
CA GLY A 840 2.54 2.71 2.51
C GLY A 840 3.39 3.08 3.72
N ILE A 841 3.69 4.35 3.91
CA ILE A 841 4.30 4.85 5.14
C ILE A 841 3.19 5.18 6.15
N SER A 842 3.31 4.67 7.38
CA SER A 842 2.41 5.01 8.48
C SER A 842 2.81 6.39 9.05
N GLY A 843 2.39 7.46 8.36
CA GLY A 843 2.72 8.85 8.67
C GLY A 843 1.61 9.60 9.42
N GLN A 844 1.80 10.91 9.59
CA GLN A 844 0.82 11.82 10.21
C GLN A 844 -0.25 12.34 9.22
N GLU A 845 0.00 12.21 7.92
CA GLU A 845 -0.94 12.56 6.84
C GLU A 845 -1.98 11.46 6.58
N GLY A 846 -1.80 10.26 7.17
CA GLY A 846 -2.84 9.26 7.10
C GLY A 846 -2.53 7.79 7.10
N MET A 847 -3.63 7.03 7.12
CA MET A 847 -3.64 5.59 6.92
C MET A 847 -4.12 5.18 5.51
N GLN A 848 -4.57 6.11 4.65
CA GLN A 848 -5.10 5.76 3.33
C GLN A 848 -4.06 5.05 2.45
N ALA A 849 -2.83 5.58 2.36
CA ALA A 849 -1.75 4.94 1.63
C ALA A 849 -1.44 3.54 2.19
N VAL A 850 -1.44 3.39 3.51
CA VAL A 850 -1.24 2.11 4.21
C VAL A 850 -2.37 1.12 3.94
N MET A 851 -3.61 1.57 3.84
CA MET A 851 -4.75 0.69 3.55
C MET A 851 -4.72 0.18 2.12
N ALA A 852 -4.26 1.00 1.18
CA ALA A 852 -4.15 0.71 -0.24
C ALA A 852 -2.83 0.01 -0.65
N SER A 853 -1.84 -0.08 0.24
CA SER A 853 -0.53 -0.66 -0.05
C SER A 853 -0.45 -2.18 0.18
N ASP A 854 0.56 -2.80 -0.44
CA ASP A 854 0.89 -4.22 -0.27
C ASP A 854 1.73 -4.45 0.99
N PHE A 855 2.63 -3.51 1.30
CA PHE A 855 3.42 -3.48 2.52
C PHE A 855 3.25 -2.14 3.21
N ALA A 856 3.27 -2.13 4.53
CA ALA A 856 3.26 -0.93 5.34
C ALA A 856 4.50 -0.88 6.21
N ILE A 857 5.17 0.27 6.24
CA ILE A 857 6.34 0.53 7.09
C ILE A 857 6.15 1.86 7.80
N ALA A 858 6.78 2.07 8.94
CA ALA A 858 6.62 3.32 9.68
C ALA A 858 7.54 4.45 9.17
N GLN A 859 8.69 4.12 8.59
CA GLN A 859 9.70 5.10 8.13
C GLN A 859 10.38 4.61 6.86
N PHE A 860 10.82 5.57 6.03
CA PHE A 860 11.49 5.30 4.76
C PHE A 860 12.77 4.45 4.93
N ARG A 861 13.53 4.63 6.01
CA ARG A 861 14.78 3.87 6.25
C ARG A 861 14.59 2.35 6.31
N PHE A 862 13.41 1.87 6.65
CA PHE A 862 13.12 0.44 6.71
C PHE A 862 13.00 -0.20 5.33
N LEU A 863 12.86 0.61 4.28
CA LEU A 863 12.89 0.14 2.89
C LEU A 863 14.22 -0.58 2.57
N LYS A 864 15.33 -0.14 3.20
CA LYS A 864 16.64 -0.81 3.09
C LYS A 864 16.57 -2.27 3.55
N ASP A 865 15.97 -2.52 4.71
CA ASP A 865 15.85 -3.88 5.26
C ASP A 865 14.80 -4.70 4.50
N LEU A 866 13.66 -4.09 4.14
CA LEU A 866 12.61 -4.73 3.37
C LEU A 866 13.12 -5.25 2.01
N LEU A 867 13.89 -4.46 1.27
CA LEU A 867 14.37 -4.85 -0.07
C LEU A 867 15.63 -5.70 -0.02
N LEU A 868 16.69 -5.20 0.63
CA LEU A 868 18.02 -5.84 0.56
C LEU A 868 18.11 -7.11 1.39
N VAL A 869 17.28 -7.27 2.42
CA VAL A 869 17.26 -8.48 3.27
C VAL A 869 16.08 -9.36 2.87
N HIS A 870 14.84 -8.91 3.15
CA HIS A 870 13.65 -9.75 2.97
C HIS A 870 13.33 -10.02 1.50
N GLY A 871 13.36 -9.00 0.64
CA GLY A 871 13.07 -9.15 -0.79
C GLY A 871 14.08 -10.04 -1.49
N ARG A 872 15.38 -9.75 -1.33
CA ARG A 872 16.46 -10.57 -1.91
C ARG A 872 16.39 -12.03 -1.46
N TRP A 873 16.24 -12.29 -0.16
CA TRP A 873 16.12 -13.65 0.35
C TRP A 873 14.88 -14.36 -0.20
N SER A 874 13.74 -13.68 -0.25
CA SER A 874 12.49 -14.25 -0.79
C SER A 874 12.64 -14.63 -2.26
N TYR A 875 13.25 -13.77 -3.07
CA TYR A 875 13.54 -14.06 -4.48
C TYR A 875 14.42 -15.31 -4.65
N ILE A 876 15.56 -15.38 -3.93
CA ILE A 876 16.49 -16.52 -4.04
C ILE A 876 15.83 -17.82 -3.55
N ARG A 877 15.10 -17.77 -2.43
CA ARG A 877 14.40 -18.93 -1.86
C ARG A 877 13.35 -19.49 -2.81
N ILE A 878 12.45 -18.64 -3.31
CA ILE A 878 11.35 -19.07 -4.17
C ILE A 878 11.87 -19.58 -5.51
N THR A 879 12.84 -18.90 -6.13
CA THR A 879 13.42 -19.36 -7.41
C THR A 879 14.10 -20.72 -7.29
N LYS A 880 14.86 -20.96 -6.21
CA LYS A 880 15.45 -22.29 -5.91
C LYS A 880 14.38 -23.35 -5.71
N VAL A 881 13.35 -23.06 -4.91
CA VAL A 881 12.23 -23.97 -4.63
C VAL A 881 11.53 -24.39 -5.93
N VAL A 882 11.21 -23.42 -6.80
CA VAL A 882 10.53 -23.68 -8.07
C VAL A 882 11.39 -24.53 -9.00
N ALA A 883 12.66 -24.16 -9.20
CA ALA A 883 13.57 -24.91 -10.07
C ALA A 883 13.78 -26.35 -9.57
N TYR A 884 13.94 -26.52 -8.25
CA TYR A 884 14.07 -27.83 -7.64
C TYR A 884 12.79 -28.67 -7.77
N PHE A 885 11.61 -28.08 -7.58
CA PHE A 885 10.33 -28.77 -7.72
C PHE A 885 10.19 -29.41 -9.11
N PHE A 886 10.53 -28.67 -10.16
CA PHE A 886 10.49 -29.20 -11.52
C PHE A 886 11.51 -30.31 -11.74
N TYR A 887 12.73 -30.12 -11.26
CA TYR A 887 13.77 -31.14 -11.31
C TYR A 887 13.36 -32.46 -10.65
N LYS A 888 12.86 -32.41 -9.40
CA LYS A 888 12.54 -33.63 -8.64
C LYS A 888 11.36 -34.40 -9.22
N ASN A 889 10.39 -33.71 -9.83
CA ASN A 889 9.21 -34.31 -10.43
C ASN A 889 9.52 -34.90 -11.79
N LEU A 890 10.27 -34.16 -12.62
CA LEU A 890 10.70 -34.66 -13.92
C LEU A 890 11.61 -35.89 -13.76
N ALA A 891 12.58 -35.84 -12.84
CA ALA A 891 13.46 -36.98 -12.58
C ALA A 891 12.70 -38.23 -12.14
N PHE A 892 11.70 -38.07 -11.26
CA PHE A 892 10.84 -39.16 -10.81
C PHE A 892 10.01 -39.74 -11.95
N THR A 893 9.26 -38.92 -12.69
CA THR A 893 8.35 -39.40 -13.73
C THR A 893 9.09 -40.02 -14.92
N LEU A 894 10.24 -39.47 -15.31
CA LEU A 894 11.02 -40.02 -16.42
C LEU A 894 11.54 -41.44 -16.13
N THR A 895 11.80 -41.82 -14.87
CA THR A 895 12.17 -43.22 -14.56
C THR A 895 11.05 -44.20 -14.91
N GLN A 896 9.78 -43.80 -14.73
CA GLN A 896 8.65 -44.61 -15.18
C GLN A 896 8.59 -44.68 -16.70
N PHE A 897 8.87 -43.56 -17.39
CA PHE A 897 8.93 -43.53 -18.84
C PHE A 897 9.97 -44.50 -19.40
N TRP A 898 11.19 -44.51 -18.86
CA TRP A 898 12.23 -45.46 -19.27
C TRP A 898 11.79 -46.91 -19.07
N PHE A 899 11.08 -47.21 -17.98
CA PHE A 899 10.51 -48.54 -17.75
C PHE A 899 9.44 -48.93 -18.78
N THR A 900 8.62 -47.98 -19.27
CA THR A 900 7.59 -48.31 -20.28
C THR A 900 8.17 -48.78 -21.62
N LEU A 901 9.40 -48.36 -21.95
CA LEU A 901 10.12 -48.86 -23.13
C LEU A 901 10.42 -50.37 -23.04
N TYR A 902 10.66 -50.88 -21.82
CA TYR A 902 10.94 -52.30 -21.57
C TYR A 902 9.68 -53.16 -21.53
N THR A 903 8.53 -52.58 -21.20
CA THR A 903 7.26 -53.30 -21.03
C THR A 903 6.34 -53.20 -22.26
N GLY A 904 6.88 -52.80 -23.41
CA GLY A 904 6.12 -52.68 -24.66
C GLY A 904 5.00 -51.64 -24.59
N PHE A 905 5.15 -50.60 -23.78
CA PHE A 905 4.15 -49.55 -23.53
C PHE A 905 2.81 -50.07 -22.99
N SER A 906 2.82 -51.19 -22.27
CA SER A 906 1.62 -51.83 -21.68
C SER A 906 0.90 -51.01 -20.60
N GLY A 907 1.52 -49.92 -20.11
CA GLY A 907 1.00 -49.14 -18.98
C GLY A 907 1.33 -49.75 -17.61
N GLN A 908 2.19 -50.78 -17.54
CA GLN A 908 2.67 -51.33 -16.28
C GLN A 908 3.41 -50.26 -15.47
N ARG A 909 2.92 -50.00 -14.25
CA ARG A 909 3.55 -49.09 -13.30
C ARG A 909 4.88 -49.64 -12.80
N PHE A 910 5.88 -48.76 -12.72
CA PHE A 910 7.18 -49.10 -12.14
C PHE A 910 7.13 -49.01 -10.61
N TYR A 911 6.60 -47.92 -10.05
CA TYR A 911 6.45 -47.74 -8.61
C TYR A 911 5.07 -48.18 -8.11
N ASP A 912 5.01 -48.55 -6.84
CA ASP A 912 3.74 -48.78 -6.14
C ASP A 912 2.93 -47.47 -6.04
N ASP A 913 1.59 -47.58 -6.04
CA ASP A 913 0.70 -46.41 -6.04
C ASP A 913 0.94 -45.50 -4.83
N TRP A 914 1.22 -46.08 -3.66
CA TRP A 914 1.48 -45.29 -2.45
C TRP A 914 2.82 -44.57 -2.54
N PHE A 915 3.83 -45.18 -3.15
CA PHE A 915 5.15 -44.54 -3.35
C PHE A 915 5.01 -43.34 -4.28
N GLN A 916 4.22 -43.50 -5.33
CA GLN A 916 3.91 -42.45 -6.30
C GLN A 916 3.13 -41.29 -5.68
N SER A 917 2.12 -41.59 -4.87
CA SER A 917 1.27 -40.58 -4.21
C SER A 917 2.01 -39.80 -3.10
N LEU A 918 2.76 -40.52 -2.25
CA LEU A 918 3.42 -39.94 -1.07
C LEU A 918 4.73 -39.21 -1.38
N TYR A 919 5.33 -39.45 -2.55
CA TYR A 919 6.58 -38.81 -2.96
C TYR A 919 6.53 -37.28 -2.82
N ASN A 920 5.49 -36.65 -3.40
CA ASN A 920 5.37 -35.19 -3.46
C ASN A 920 4.71 -34.53 -2.25
N VAL A 921 3.91 -35.29 -1.50
CA VAL A 921 3.11 -34.78 -0.38
C VAL A 921 3.82 -34.97 0.95
N LEU A 922 4.48 -36.11 1.15
CA LEU A 922 5.08 -36.47 2.44
C LEU A 922 6.60 -36.41 2.37
N PHE A 923 7.21 -37.27 1.55
CA PHE A 923 8.65 -37.49 1.62
C PHE A 923 9.46 -36.28 1.12
N THR A 924 9.05 -35.62 0.05
CA THR A 924 9.83 -34.48 -0.51
C THR A 924 9.19 -33.10 -0.28
N ALA A 925 8.11 -33.01 0.50
CA ALA A 925 7.43 -31.72 0.74
C ALA A 925 8.14 -30.87 1.80
N LEU A 926 8.34 -31.43 3.00
CA LEU A 926 8.90 -30.69 4.14
C LEU A 926 10.31 -30.13 3.88
N PRO A 927 11.27 -30.89 3.31
CA PRO A 927 12.61 -30.35 3.04
C PRO A 927 12.59 -29.11 2.15
N VAL A 928 11.71 -29.09 1.14
CA VAL A 928 11.59 -27.97 0.21
C VAL A 928 11.00 -26.73 0.88
N ILE A 929 10.00 -26.92 1.73
CA ILE A 929 9.42 -25.84 2.54
C ILE A 929 10.48 -25.25 3.48
N VAL A 930 11.28 -26.09 4.13
CA VAL A 930 12.36 -25.64 5.04
C VAL A 930 13.40 -24.80 4.30
N VAL A 931 13.84 -25.21 3.10
CA VAL A 931 14.74 -24.40 2.25
C VAL A 931 14.08 -23.08 1.86
N GLY A 932 12.79 -23.11 1.49
CA GLY A 932 12.03 -21.91 1.15
C GLY A 932 11.87 -20.89 2.29
N ILE A 933 12.00 -21.34 3.54
CA ILE A 933 11.84 -20.50 4.74
C ILE A 933 13.19 -20.05 5.30
N PHE A 934 14.14 -20.97 5.46
CA PHE A 934 15.34 -20.74 6.26
C PHE A 934 16.63 -20.56 5.45
N ASP A 935 16.65 -20.84 4.15
CA ASP A 935 17.89 -20.72 3.37
C ASP A 935 18.34 -19.26 3.29
N GLN A 936 19.63 -19.01 3.52
CA GLN A 936 20.25 -17.70 3.42
C GLN A 936 21.54 -17.86 2.63
N ASP A 937 21.69 -17.05 1.59
CA ASP A 937 22.93 -16.97 0.82
C ASP A 937 24.00 -16.19 1.59
N VAL A 938 23.62 -15.05 2.17
CA VAL A 938 24.43 -14.25 3.09
C VAL A 938 23.58 -13.73 4.24
N ASN A 939 24.21 -13.39 5.36
CA ASN A 939 23.52 -12.81 6.51
C ASN A 939 23.02 -11.37 6.21
N ALA A 940 22.07 -10.88 7.01
CA ALA A 940 21.46 -9.55 6.83
C ALA A 940 22.47 -8.39 6.89
N ARG A 941 23.51 -8.49 7.74
CA ARG A 941 24.54 -7.44 7.89
C ARG A 941 25.40 -7.33 6.62
N THR A 942 25.82 -8.47 6.07
CA THR A 942 26.59 -8.56 4.84
C THR A 942 25.76 -8.11 3.64
N SER A 943 24.46 -8.45 3.60
CA SER A 943 23.55 -7.96 2.56
C SER A 943 23.49 -6.43 2.52
N LYS A 944 23.39 -5.79 3.70
CA LYS A 944 23.39 -4.32 3.81
C LYS A 944 24.74 -3.68 3.51
N ARG A 945 25.86 -4.34 3.87
CA ARG A 945 27.21 -3.84 3.61
C ARG A 945 27.58 -3.88 2.13
N TYR A 946 27.10 -4.90 1.41
CA TYR A 946 27.34 -5.09 -0.02
C TYR A 946 26.02 -5.08 -0.79
N PRO A 947 25.38 -3.91 -0.96
CA PRO A 947 24.07 -3.78 -1.60
C PRO A 947 24.07 -4.23 -3.06
N GLU A 948 25.21 -4.23 -3.74
CA GLU A 948 25.38 -4.69 -5.13
C GLU A 948 24.92 -6.12 -5.37
N LEU A 949 24.90 -6.96 -4.34
CA LEU A 949 24.39 -8.33 -4.42
C LEU A 949 22.91 -8.38 -4.86
N TYR A 950 22.16 -7.29 -4.66
CA TYR A 950 20.78 -7.15 -5.09
C TYR A 950 20.64 -7.10 -6.63
N LYS A 951 21.67 -6.66 -7.38
CA LYS A 951 21.67 -6.61 -8.86
C LYS A 951 21.37 -7.97 -9.49
N ALA A 952 21.68 -9.06 -8.79
CA ALA A 952 21.36 -10.42 -9.24
C ALA A 952 19.86 -10.66 -9.42
N GLY A 953 19.03 -10.04 -8.57
CA GLY A 953 17.56 -10.10 -8.65
C GLY A 953 16.99 -9.27 -9.78
N ILE A 954 17.50 -8.04 -9.96
CA ILE A 954 17.13 -7.13 -11.06
C ILE A 954 17.39 -7.80 -12.43
N GLN A 955 18.56 -8.41 -12.60
CA GLN A 955 18.93 -9.13 -13.83
C GLN A 955 18.30 -10.52 -13.98
N ASN A 956 17.50 -10.92 -12.98
CA ASN A 956 16.82 -12.20 -12.88
C ASN A 956 17.75 -13.41 -13.11
N LEU A 957 18.94 -13.41 -12.51
CA LEU A 957 20.00 -14.39 -12.80
C LEU A 957 19.60 -15.83 -12.48
N PHE A 958 18.89 -16.06 -11.38
CA PHE A 958 18.57 -17.41 -10.89
C PHE A 958 17.38 -18.07 -11.59
N PHE A 959 16.59 -17.29 -12.35
CA PHE A 959 15.38 -17.78 -13.02
C PHE A 959 15.36 -17.47 -14.52
N LYS A 960 16.54 -17.42 -15.15
CA LYS A 960 16.67 -17.40 -16.61
C LYS A 960 16.32 -18.77 -17.19
N TRP A 961 15.77 -18.79 -18.41
CA TRP A 961 15.49 -20.01 -19.16
C TRP A 961 16.69 -20.95 -19.27
N ARG A 962 17.90 -20.42 -19.41
CA ARG A 962 19.15 -21.23 -19.42
C ARG A 962 19.33 -22.04 -18.14
N VAL A 963 19.11 -21.43 -16.97
CA VAL A 963 19.26 -22.11 -15.67
C VAL A 963 18.21 -23.19 -15.53
N ILE A 964 16.96 -22.89 -15.90
CA ILE A 964 15.86 -23.86 -15.86
C ILE A 964 16.16 -25.06 -16.77
N MET A 965 16.63 -24.83 -17.99
CA MET A 965 16.99 -25.91 -18.92
C MET A 965 18.13 -26.78 -18.39
N LEU A 966 19.12 -26.20 -17.70
CA LEU A 966 20.17 -26.98 -17.03
C LEU A 966 19.61 -27.91 -15.95
N TRP A 967 18.63 -27.43 -15.16
CA TRP A 967 17.92 -28.28 -14.19
C TRP A 967 17.13 -29.39 -14.87
N LEU A 968 16.43 -29.10 -15.98
CA LEU A 968 15.66 -30.10 -16.73
C LEU A 968 16.58 -31.16 -17.37
N ILE A 969 17.68 -30.75 -18.01
CA ILE A 969 18.68 -31.68 -18.56
C ILE A 969 19.30 -32.53 -17.44
N GLY A 970 19.63 -31.91 -16.31
CA GLY A 970 20.13 -32.61 -15.12
C GLY A 970 19.12 -33.65 -14.60
N ALA A 971 17.83 -33.33 -14.58
CA ALA A 971 16.78 -34.27 -14.20
C ALA A 971 16.68 -35.45 -15.17
N THR A 972 16.73 -35.19 -16.48
CA THR A 972 16.73 -36.25 -17.51
C THR A 972 17.94 -37.17 -17.36
N TYR A 973 19.15 -36.61 -17.21
CA TYR A 973 20.36 -37.41 -17.00
C TYR A 973 20.26 -38.28 -15.74
N GLN A 974 19.86 -37.71 -14.61
CA GLN A 974 19.75 -38.48 -13.37
C GLN A 974 18.63 -39.51 -13.43
N SER A 975 17.52 -39.25 -14.10
CA SER A 975 16.46 -40.24 -14.30
C SER A 975 16.94 -41.49 -15.05
N LEU A 976 17.86 -41.33 -16.02
CA LEU A 976 18.49 -42.45 -16.70
C LEU A 976 19.32 -43.26 -15.71
N VAL A 977 20.17 -42.61 -14.91
CA VAL A 977 20.98 -43.29 -13.90
C VAL A 977 20.11 -44.02 -12.88
N PHE A 978 19.08 -43.36 -12.34
CA PHE A 978 18.16 -43.93 -11.36
C PHE A 978 17.38 -45.14 -11.87
N PHE A 979 17.15 -45.25 -13.18
CA PHE A 979 16.51 -46.41 -13.76
C PHE A 979 17.51 -47.50 -14.14
N TYR A 980 18.51 -47.17 -14.97
CA TYR A 980 19.43 -48.16 -15.53
C TYR A 980 20.37 -48.76 -14.48
N PHE A 981 20.79 -48.01 -13.47
CA PHE A 981 21.70 -48.54 -12.44
C PHE A 981 21.04 -49.64 -11.59
N PRO A 982 19.87 -49.42 -10.94
CA PRO A 982 19.20 -50.48 -10.17
C PRO A 982 18.78 -51.67 -11.03
N VAL A 983 18.28 -51.44 -12.26
CA VAL A 983 17.88 -52.53 -13.15
C VAL A 983 19.07 -53.40 -13.54
N SER A 984 20.21 -52.78 -13.92
CA SER A 984 21.41 -53.53 -14.28
C SER A 984 22.01 -54.28 -13.08
N ALA A 985 21.99 -53.66 -11.90
CA ALA A 985 22.44 -54.31 -10.67
C ALA A 985 21.55 -55.52 -10.30
N ALA A 986 20.24 -55.44 -10.56
CA ALA A 986 19.29 -56.48 -10.21
C ALA A 986 19.24 -57.66 -11.19
N GLN A 987 19.59 -57.46 -12.47
CA GLN A 987 19.48 -58.50 -13.52
C GLN A 987 20.22 -59.82 -13.20
N SER A 988 21.34 -59.75 -12.47
CA SER A 988 22.14 -60.93 -12.08
C SER A 988 22.15 -61.19 -10.57
N SER A 989 21.38 -60.42 -9.79
CA SER A 989 21.44 -60.49 -8.32
C SER A 989 20.45 -61.50 -7.75
N GLN A 990 20.90 -62.25 -6.75
CA GLN A 990 20.09 -63.18 -5.96
C GLN A 990 20.05 -62.72 -4.50
N ASN A 991 18.90 -62.86 -3.85
CA ASN A 991 18.76 -62.61 -2.41
C ASN A 991 19.53 -63.65 -1.59
N TYR A 992 19.74 -63.39 -0.28
CA TYR A 992 20.41 -64.31 0.65
C TYR A 992 19.82 -65.74 0.65
N SER A 993 18.54 -65.88 0.29
CA SER A 993 17.84 -67.17 0.11
C SER A 993 17.89 -67.74 -1.32
N ALA A 994 18.83 -67.29 -2.16
CA ALA A 994 18.99 -67.67 -3.58
C ALA A 994 17.76 -67.41 -4.48
N LYS A 995 16.85 -66.51 -4.08
CA LYS A 995 15.68 -66.11 -4.88
C LYS A 995 16.04 -64.93 -5.79
N MET A 996 15.52 -64.95 -7.02
CA MET A 996 15.62 -63.81 -7.94
C MET A 996 14.81 -62.62 -7.41
N LEU A 997 15.29 -61.40 -7.69
CA LEU A 997 14.60 -60.16 -7.37
C LEU A 997 13.41 -59.94 -8.31
N GLY A 998 12.25 -59.60 -7.74
CA GLY A 998 11.06 -59.24 -8.51
C GLY A 998 11.07 -57.77 -8.94
N VAL A 999 10.16 -57.40 -9.85
CA VAL A 999 10.00 -56.01 -10.32
C VAL A 999 9.78 -55.03 -9.16
N TRP A 1000 9.01 -55.43 -8.14
CA TRP A 1000 8.74 -54.61 -6.95
C TRP A 1000 9.97 -54.40 -6.06
N ASP A 1001 10.88 -55.38 -5.99
CA ASP A 1001 12.13 -55.23 -5.25
C ASP A 1001 13.05 -54.22 -5.93
N VAL A 1002 13.20 -54.35 -7.27
CA VAL A 1002 13.99 -53.41 -8.09
C VAL A 1002 13.39 -52.01 -8.06
N SER A 1003 12.08 -51.92 -8.12
CA SER A 1003 11.34 -50.65 -8.01
C SER A 1003 11.56 -49.96 -6.66
N THR A 1004 11.48 -50.72 -5.55
CA THR A 1004 11.73 -50.18 -4.21
C THR A 1004 13.17 -49.70 -4.04
N LEU A 1005 14.13 -50.43 -4.62
CA LEU A 1005 15.53 -50.02 -4.67
C LEU A 1005 15.70 -48.71 -5.46
N ALA A 1006 15.15 -48.64 -6.68
CA ALA A 1006 15.20 -47.45 -7.52
C ALA A 1006 14.56 -46.24 -6.84
N TYR A 1007 13.40 -46.42 -6.20
CA TYR A 1007 12.74 -45.36 -5.45
C TYR A 1007 13.59 -44.86 -4.28
N THR A 1008 14.22 -45.77 -3.54
CA THR A 1008 15.13 -45.41 -2.43
C THR A 1008 16.32 -44.60 -2.92
N CYS A 1009 16.90 -44.97 -4.07
CA CYS A 1009 17.98 -44.21 -4.72
C CYS A 1009 17.51 -42.80 -5.11
N ILE A 1010 16.35 -42.67 -5.73
CA ILE A 1010 15.79 -41.37 -6.13
C ILE A 1010 15.54 -40.50 -4.91
N LEU A 1011 14.81 -41.01 -3.92
CA LEU A 1011 14.40 -40.21 -2.77
C LEU A 1011 15.63 -39.71 -1.99
N THR A 1012 16.60 -40.57 -1.77
CA THR A 1012 17.84 -40.20 -1.08
C THR A 1012 18.62 -39.17 -1.88
N THR A 1013 18.80 -39.38 -3.18
CA THR A 1013 19.59 -38.48 -4.04
C THR A 1013 18.93 -37.11 -4.20
N VAL A 1014 17.62 -37.08 -4.40
CA VAL A 1014 16.84 -35.84 -4.55
C VAL A 1014 16.92 -35.00 -3.26
N ASN A 1015 16.73 -35.61 -2.10
CA ASN A 1015 16.86 -34.92 -0.81
C ASN A 1015 18.30 -34.43 -0.53
N LEU A 1016 19.33 -35.24 -0.84
CA LEU A 1016 20.72 -34.81 -0.72
C LEU A 1016 21.07 -33.71 -1.72
N ARG A 1017 20.52 -33.76 -2.95
CA ARG A 1017 20.69 -32.71 -3.96
C ARG A 1017 20.13 -31.38 -3.50
N LEU A 1018 18.99 -31.38 -2.80
CA LEU A 1018 18.43 -30.17 -2.20
C LEU A 1018 19.38 -29.57 -1.17
N MET A 1019 19.97 -30.41 -0.32
CA MET A 1019 20.94 -29.99 0.67
C MET A 1019 22.21 -29.41 0.02
N MET A 1020 22.69 -30.00 -1.07
CA MET A 1020 23.81 -29.45 -1.87
C MET A 1020 23.48 -28.14 -2.58
N ALA A 1021 22.22 -27.91 -2.93
CA ALA A 1021 21.76 -26.67 -3.57
C ALA A 1021 21.49 -25.54 -2.56
N SER A 1022 21.37 -25.88 -1.27
CA SER A 1022 21.15 -24.92 -0.19
C SER A 1022 22.45 -24.15 0.08
N SER A 1023 22.35 -22.85 0.30
CA SER A 1023 23.53 -22.01 0.57
C SER A 1023 23.90 -22.01 2.05
N SER A 1024 22.93 -22.32 2.92
CA SER A 1024 23.11 -22.44 4.36
C SER A 1024 22.55 -23.77 4.88
N LEU A 1025 23.22 -24.36 5.86
CA LEU A 1025 22.76 -25.58 6.51
C LEU A 1025 22.44 -25.28 7.98
N THR A 1026 21.14 -25.19 8.27
CA THR A 1026 20.64 -25.04 9.65
C THR A 1026 20.23 -26.40 10.23
N LYS A 1027 20.02 -26.47 11.54
CA LYS A 1027 19.51 -27.68 12.22
C LYS A 1027 18.19 -28.16 11.59
N TRP A 1028 17.32 -27.25 11.15
CA TRP A 1028 16.06 -27.57 10.50
C TRP A 1028 16.24 -28.24 9.14
N HIS A 1029 17.26 -27.85 8.36
CA HIS A 1029 17.59 -28.53 7.11
C HIS A 1029 17.98 -29.98 7.36
N LEU A 1030 18.88 -30.22 8.33
CA LEU A 1030 19.33 -31.57 8.68
C LEU A 1030 18.17 -32.43 9.23
N ILE A 1031 17.33 -31.87 10.11
CA ILE A 1031 16.16 -32.57 10.67
C ILE A 1031 15.14 -32.91 9.57
N SER A 1032 14.87 -31.99 8.65
CA SER A 1032 13.88 -32.22 7.59
C SER A 1032 14.36 -33.24 6.55
N VAL A 1033 15.61 -33.12 6.08
CA VAL A 1033 16.20 -34.06 5.11
C VAL A 1033 16.43 -35.42 5.74
N GLY A 1034 17.04 -35.47 6.92
CA GLY A 1034 17.26 -36.72 7.66
C GLY A 1034 15.97 -37.39 8.09
N GLY A 1035 14.98 -36.59 8.55
CA GLY A 1035 13.66 -37.07 8.91
C GLY A 1035 12.87 -37.59 7.72
N SER A 1036 13.01 -36.99 6.53
CA SER A 1036 12.41 -37.49 5.29
C SER A 1036 13.00 -38.85 4.89
N ILE A 1037 14.33 -38.97 4.87
CA ILE A 1037 15.02 -40.22 4.50
C ILE A 1037 14.72 -41.32 5.53
N GLY A 1038 14.83 -41.01 6.83
CA GLY A 1038 14.50 -41.94 7.91
C GLY A 1038 13.02 -42.34 7.88
N GLY A 1039 12.13 -41.39 7.63
CA GLY A 1039 10.69 -41.62 7.50
C GLY A 1039 10.34 -42.58 6.35
N TRP A 1040 11.09 -42.54 5.24
CA TRP A 1040 10.94 -43.51 4.15
C TRP A 1040 11.26 -44.94 4.59
N PHE A 1041 12.40 -45.15 5.27
CA PHE A 1041 12.77 -46.49 5.75
C PHE A 1041 11.75 -47.03 6.76
N VAL A 1042 11.27 -46.18 7.67
CA VAL A 1042 10.20 -46.54 8.62
C VAL A 1042 8.91 -46.88 7.88
N PHE A 1043 8.52 -46.07 6.88
CA PHE A 1043 7.33 -46.32 6.09
C PHE A 1043 7.40 -47.65 5.34
N VAL A 1044 8.51 -47.95 4.66
CA VAL A 1044 8.69 -49.23 3.94
C VAL A 1044 8.64 -50.42 4.90
N PHE A 1045 9.27 -50.30 6.08
CA PHE A 1045 9.24 -51.35 7.10
C PHE A 1045 7.82 -51.64 7.58
N ILE A 1046 7.03 -50.60 7.86
CA ILE A 1046 5.63 -50.75 8.29
C ILE A 1046 4.76 -51.26 7.14
N TYR A 1047 4.89 -50.68 5.95
CA TYR A 1047 4.09 -51.00 4.78
C TYR A 1047 4.27 -52.46 4.36
N SER A 1048 5.52 -52.93 4.32
CA SER A 1048 5.83 -54.34 4.05
C SER A 1048 5.24 -55.27 5.11
N GLY A 1049 5.32 -54.92 6.40
CA GLY A 1049 4.71 -55.71 7.48
C GLY A 1049 3.18 -55.82 7.39
N VAL A 1050 2.51 -54.71 7.04
CA VAL A 1050 1.04 -54.68 6.88
C VAL A 1050 0.59 -55.44 5.63
N GLN A 1051 1.26 -55.27 4.49
CA GLN A 1051 0.93 -56.01 3.26
C GLN A 1051 1.13 -57.51 3.43
N VAL A 1052 2.22 -57.95 4.08
CA VAL A 1052 2.45 -59.37 4.36
C VAL A 1052 1.32 -59.94 5.21
N SER A 1053 0.84 -59.20 6.21
CA SER A 1053 -0.29 -59.60 7.06
C SER A 1053 -1.60 -59.70 6.25
N PHE A 1054 -1.87 -58.76 5.35
CA PHE A 1054 -3.07 -58.74 4.51
C PHE A 1054 -3.06 -59.87 3.47
N ILE A 1055 -1.90 -60.14 2.85
CA ILE A 1055 -1.69 -61.26 1.92
C ILE A 1055 -1.82 -62.59 2.66
N GLN A 1056 -1.27 -62.73 3.87
CA GLN A 1056 -1.42 -63.95 4.68
C GLN A 1056 -2.89 -64.21 5.05
N VAL A 1057 -3.65 -63.17 5.40
CA VAL A 1057 -5.10 -63.27 5.67
C VAL A 1057 -5.87 -63.64 4.40
N THR A 1058 -5.53 -63.05 3.25
CA THR A 1058 -6.21 -63.33 1.96
C THR A 1058 -5.90 -64.72 1.43
N ILE A 1059 -4.64 -65.18 1.55
CA ILE A 1059 -4.23 -66.55 1.23
C ILE A 1059 -4.90 -67.53 2.19
N ASN A 1060 -4.98 -67.24 3.48
CA ASN A 1060 -5.72 -68.06 4.43
C ASN A 1060 -7.23 -68.09 4.11
N PHE A 1061 -7.80 -66.98 3.63
CA PHE A 1061 -9.22 -66.90 3.22
C PHE A 1061 -9.47 -67.66 1.90
N GLN A 1062 -8.58 -67.56 0.91
CA GLN A 1062 -8.64 -68.35 -0.33
C GLN A 1062 -8.34 -69.83 -0.09
N ALA A 1063 -7.45 -70.18 0.84
CA ALA A 1063 -7.21 -71.55 1.29
C ALA A 1063 -8.43 -72.12 2.03
N CYS A 1064 -9.16 -71.29 2.79
CA CYS A 1064 -10.43 -71.66 3.41
C CYS A 1064 -11.55 -71.85 2.36
N ASN A 1065 -11.61 -70.98 1.35
CA ASN A 1065 -12.62 -71.02 0.28
C ASN A 1065 -12.38 -72.17 -0.73
N SER A 1066 -11.12 -72.52 -0.98
CA SER A 1066 -10.74 -73.70 -1.79
C SER A 1066 -10.98 -75.02 -1.05
N ARG A 1067 -10.84 -75.06 0.29
CA ARG A 1067 -11.29 -76.21 1.10
C ARG A 1067 -12.81 -76.39 1.10
N LEU A 1068 -13.59 -75.30 1.03
CA LEU A 1068 -15.05 -75.36 0.90
C LEU A 1068 -15.53 -75.86 -0.48
N ARG A 1069 -14.78 -75.59 -1.56
CA ARG A 1069 -15.10 -76.13 -2.90
C ARG A 1069 -14.79 -77.62 -3.08
N PHE A 1070 -13.97 -78.22 -2.23
CA PHE A 1070 -13.70 -79.67 -2.25
C PHE A 1070 -14.71 -80.52 -1.48
N LEU A 1071 -15.68 -79.89 -0.78
CA LEU A 1071 -16.69 -80.59 0.04
C LEU A 1071 -18.11 -80.62 -0.56
N ALA A 1072 -18.29 -80.26 -1.83
CA ALA A 1072 -19.58 -80.38 -2.50
C ALA A 1072 -19.50 -81.33 -3.71
N PRO A 1073 -19.51 -82.66 -3.52
CA PRO A 1073 -20.04 -83.56 -4.53
C PRO A 1073 -21.56 -83.65 -4.35
N TRP A 1074 -22.30 -83.70 -5.46
CA TRP A 1074 -23.76 -83.93 -5.55
C TRP A 1074 -24.67 -82.72 -5.30
N ARG A 1075 -25.19 -82.14 -6.38
CA ARG A 1075 -26.63 -82.16 -6.72
C ARG A 1075 -26.88 -81.42 -8.06
N LEU A 1076 -27.38 -82.23 -9.01
CA LEU A 1076 -28.21 -81.95 -10.20
C LEU A 1076 -28.07 -80.61 -10.92
#